data_AF-A0AAV6UQW5-F1
#
_entry.id   AF-A0AAV6UQW5-F1
#
_cell.length_a   1.000
_cell.length_b   1.000
_cell.length_c   1.000
_cell.angle_alpha   90.00
_cell.angle_beta   90.00
_cell.angle_gamma   90.00
#
_symmetry.space_group_name_H-M   'P 1'
#
loop_
_entity.id
_entity.type
_entity.pdbx_description
1 polymer ?
#
loop_
_entity_poly.entity_id
_entity_poly.type
_entity_poly.pdbx_seq_one_letter_code
_entity_poly.pdbx_strand_id
1 'polypeptide(L)'
;MNQPKVWFPDLLKSSAKSKKKFITNFGNYDHESIRKLCLEILNKTEKIAESGDVDGFKSLNWFVEHISGAVQERNFCDYFIYANNDSVTRKNILVLICKHSHGDILNCLFSEEFKLLWNFLVKLQIVSLTSTDEEQHNAIYYAIRSNNVQLLNILIHKWPNDYFCNNAEELDELLSLAYEELKLKNVLLTDETQAFVENVLINLRFFHNNSNSKPLLSSKLIQSRIEILIASIEKLQTFCSDSMDERFLYLVKFIARNVYVLKRQLKCTYSKLPWEEIEFCLIAFVFSHTTDEDINLIYSSVLNKAKILTYLDHFSRCLCKELNCITNLETKKLSIYPKMKRDELIKNIINISPEFAPLYADYMVIRDIHSLETVKKYTKLSLSANTNDKEGQLVIIRALQVCGEHFKNTVESPKLSSSTCELLLSLLPRDTRQIIIDLRNSLSHSNSLGRRLEIEENADLDFFENIKNDVGKINAAITEILLKRKISEIKLFLKKIVDSENSDEIKENMAILCDLKLQSILSKESSLSLSNEIEEIEKLVTEINNEMNDKTYYEAQLLDKIFHIINVEKKKFEKVQTSYMSGMLVQNFTTYKNDKSLQVVVEMLLLDIMSILEDSNKNLTDNLLFLDENSPMLVGRNLRNHLAHGNALCDILQNKPSVSIALNAKKIIAENIAQQKKKLVN
;
A
#
# COMPACT_ATOMS: atom_id res chain seq x y z
N MET A 1 -21.82 10.09 62.50
CA MET A 1 -23.10 10.30 61.80
C MET A 1 -22.97 9.64 60.43
N ASN A 2 -23.73 8.57 60.19
CA ASN A 2 -23.75 7.86 58.91
C ASN A 2 -24.35 8.77 57.84
N GLN A 3 -23.51 9.32 56.97
CA GLN A 3 -24.01 9.96 55.75
C GLN A 3 -24.66 8.89 54.86
N PRO A 4 -25.84 9.14 54.29
CA PRO A 4 -26.51 8.17 53.45
C PRO A 4 -25.66 7.92 52.21
N LYS A 5 -25.44 6.63 51.89
CA LYS A 5 -24.98 6.17 50.57
C LYS A 5 -26.01 6.60 49.52
N VAL A 6 -25.96 7.85 49.07
CA VAL A 6 -26.70 8.25 47.87
C VAL A 6 -25.90 7.75 46.70
N TRP A 7 -26.42 6.69 46.09
CA TRP A 7 -25.83 6.00 44.96
C TRP A 7 -25.76 6.95 43.75
N PHE A 8 -24.62 6.98 43.05
CA PHE A 8 -24.34 7.83 41.89
C PHE A 8 -25.47 7.84 40.82
N PRO A 9 -26.15 6.72 40.51
CA PRO A 9 -27.29 6.71 39.58
C PRO A 9 -28.54 7.45 40.10
N ASP A 10 -28.76 7.47 41.41
CA ASP A 10 -29.89 8.17 42.03
C ASP A 10 -29.64 9.67 42.12
N LEU A 11 -28.37 10.09 42.24
CA LEU A 11 -27.95 11.48 42.11
C LEU A 11 -28.18 11.98 40.67
N LEU A 12 -27.79 11.23 39.64
CA LEU A 12 -28.07 11.58 38.24
C LEU A 12 -29.58 11.60 37.92
N LYS A 13 -30.34 10.59 38.39
CA LYS A 13 -31.80 10.52 38.16
C LYS A 13 -32.61 11.57 38.95
N SER A 14 -32.17 11.97 40.14
CA SER A 14 -32.88 12.94 40.99
C SER A 14 -32.42 14.39 40.84
N SER A 15 -31.19 14.64 40.38
CA SER A 15 -30.59 15.98 40.28
C SER A 15 -30.73 16.65 38.90
N ALA A 16 -31.11 15.92 37.86
CA ALA A 16 -31.50 16.49 36.57
C ALA A 16 -32.65 17.52 36.68
N LYS A 17 -33.31 17.62 37.84
CA LYS A 17 -34.36 18.60 38.14
C LYS A 17 -33.92 19.84 38.95
N SER A 18 -32.67 19.97 39.41
CA SER A 18 -32.21 21.21 40.09
C SER A 18 -30.68 21.32 40.24
N LYS A 19 -30.02 22.09 39.36
CA LYS A 19 -28.61 22.53 39.46
C LYS A 19 -28.25 23.07 40.85
N LYS A 20 -29.17 23.80 41.47
CA LYS A 20 -28.99 24.42 42.79
C LYS A 20 -28.86 23.38 43.90
N LYS A 21 -29.69 22.33 43.87
CA LYS A 21 -29.67 21.25 44.87
C LYS A 21 -28.39 20.41 44.78
N PHE A 22 -27.91 20.17 43.56
CA PHE A 22 -26.64 19.47 43.34
C PHE A 22 -25.45 20.24 43.92
N ILE A 23 -25.34 21.54 43.61
CA ILE A 23 -24.24 22.39 44.10
C ILE A 23 -24.25 22.49 45.63
N THR A 24 -25.42 22.64 46.26
CA THR A 24 -25.53 22.68 47.73
C THR A 24 -25.09 21.36 48.38
N ASN A 25 -25.43 20.22 47.78
CA ASN A 25 -24.99 18.92 48.28
C ASN A 25 -23.48 18.74 48.10
N PHE A 26 -22.94 19.11 46.96
CA PHE A 26 -21.52 19.03 46.66
C PHE A 26 -20.67 19.90 47.60
N GLY A 27 -21.14 21.10 47.95
CA GLY A 27 -20.47 22.00 48.90
C GLY A 27 -20.34 21.45 50.34
N ASN A 28 -21.09 20.39 50.68
CA ASN A 28 -21.03 19.73 52.00
C ASN A 28 -20.12 18.50 52.02
N TYR A 29 -19.48 18.15 50.90
CA TYR A 29 -18.61 16.96 50.83
C TYR A 29 -17.25 17.27 51.44
N ASP A 30 -16.73 16.32 52.23
CA ASP A 30 -15.35 16.36 52.69
C ASP A 30 -14.38 15.87 51.60
N HIS A 31 -13.07 16.04 51.83
CA HIS A 31 -12.04 15.65 50.86
C HIS A 31 -12.10 14.17 50.47
N GLU A 32 -12.45 13.25 51.40
CA GLU A 32 -12.53 11.82 51.11
C GLU A 32 -13.74 11.48 50.23
N SER A 33 -14.88 12.15 50.46
CA SER A 33 -16.11 11.99 49.68
C SER A 33 -15.95 12.54 48.28
N ILE A 34 -15.29 13.69 48.11
CA ILE A 34 -14.92 14.22 46.79
C ILE A 34 -14.00 13.23 46.07
N ARG A 35 -12.98 12.69 46.75
CA ARG A 35 -12.06 11.71 46.16
C ARG A 35 -12.78 10.45 45.66
N LYS A 36 -13.69 9.85 46.46
CA LYS A 36 -14.48 8.67 46.06
C LYS A 36 -15.36 8.96 44.85
N LEU A 37 -16.00 10.14 44.84
CA LEU A 37 -16.81 10.59 43.72
C LEU A 37 -15.98 10.72 42.44
N CYS A 38 -14.77 11.30 42.52
CA CYS A 38 -13.85 11.40 41.39
C CYS A 38 -13.46 10.01 40.83
N LEU A 39 -13.17 9.04 41.70
CA LEU A 39 -12.88 7.65 41.29
C LEU A 39 -14.08 7.00 40.59
N GLU A 40 -15.29 7.18 41.11
CA GLU A 40 -16.51 6.65 40.48
C GLU A 40 -16.74 7.25 39.09
N ILE A 41 -16.49 8.55 38.92
CA ILE A 41 -16.59 9.24 37.64
C ILE A 41 -15.59 8.69 36.64
N LEU A 42 -14.32 8.52 37.03
CA LEU A 42 -13.29 7.93 36.17
C LEU A 42 -13.67 6.51 35.74
N ASN A 43 -14.02 5.65 36.70
CA ASN A 43 -14.46 4.27 36.42
C ASN A 43 -15.70 4.22 35.52
N LYS A 44 -16.64 5.15 35.71
CA LYS A 44 -17.85 5.23 34.89
C LYS A 44 -17.53 5.73 33.49
N THR A 45 -16.59 6.68 33.35
CA THR A 45 -16.11 7.17 32.06
C THR A 45 -15.49 6.04 31.24
N GLU A 46 -14.64 5.22 31.86
CA GLU A 46 -14.06 4.03 31.20
C GLU A 46 -15.14 3.05 30.77
N LYS A 47 -16.08 2.68 31.66
CA LYS A 47 -17.18 1.77 31.33
C LYS A 47 -18.09 2.29 30.23
N ILE A 48 -18.36 3.60 30.20
CA ILE A 48 -19.14 4.23 29.14
C ILE A 48 -18.37 4.14 27.81
N ALA A 49 -17.07 4.46 27.83
CA ALA A 49 -16.21 4.36 26.66
C ALA A 49 -16.11 2.92 26.11
N GLU A 50 -16.09 1.90 26.96
CA GLU A 50 -16.10 0.48 26.56
C GLU A 50 -17.47 0.02 26.02
N SER A 51 -18.57 0.50 26.62
CA SER A 51 -19.93 0.02 26.29
C SER A 51 -20.63 0.76 25.15
N GLY A 52 -20.17 1.95 24.75
CA GLY A 52 -20.84 2.73 23.70
C GLY A 52 -22.06 3.51 24.21
N ASP A 53 -22.22 3.70 25.52
CA ASP A 53 -23.37 4.38 26.16
C ASP A 53 -23.36 5.91 25.95
N VAL A 54 -23.87 6.37 24.82
CA VAL A 54 -23.94 7.79 24.44
C VAL A 54 -24.72 8.64 25.46
N ASP A 55 -25.84 8.12 25.99
CA ASP A 55 -26.65 8.85 26.97
C ASP A 55 -25.96 8.94 28.33
N GLY A 56 -25.25 7.88 28.73
CA GLY A 56 -24.34 7.90 29.86
C GLY A 56 -23.23 8.93 29.69
N PHE A 57 -22.67 9.05 28.48
CA PHE A 57 -21.62 10.02 28.17
C PHE A 57 -22.13 11.48 28.23
N LYS A 58 -23.34 11.75 27.71
CA LYS A 58 -24.03 13.05 27.87
C LYS A 58 -24.26 13.39 29.33
N SER A 59 -24.68 12.40 30.13
CA SER A 59 -24.88 12.55 31.57
C SER A 59 -23.57 12.90 32.31
N LEU A 60 -22.45 12.32 31.86
CA LEU A 60 -21.11 12.63 32.37
C LEU A 60 -20.70 14.08 32.04
N ASN A 61 -20.93 14.55 30.81
CA ASN A 61 -20.64 15.93 30.42
C ASN A 61 -21.43 16.92 31.28
N TRP A 62 -22.75 16.71 31.39
CA TRP A 62 -23.62 17.50 32.25
C TRP A 62 -23.05 17.61 33.67
N PHE A 63 -22.58 16.50 34.22
CA PHE A 63 -22.03 16.45 35.57
C PHE A 63 -20.75 17.28 35.71
N VAL A 64 -19.81 17.16 34.77
CA VAL A 64 -18.54 17.92 34.77
C VAL A 64 -18.79 19.42 34.64
N GLU A 65 -19.73 19.85 33.77
CA GLU A 65 -20.13 21.26 33.63
C GLU A 65 -20.71 21.85 34.92
N HIS A 66 -21.45 21.05 35.69
CA HIS A 66 -22.10 21.52 36.90
C HIS A 66 -21.12 21.67 38.07
N ILE A 67 -20.11 20.80 38.16
CA ILE A 67 -19.06 20.94 39.19
C ILE A 67 -18.06 22.03 38.82
N SER A 68 -17.65 22.13 37.55
CA SER A 68 -16.71 23.18 37.13
C SER A 68 -17.26 24.59 37.41
N GLY A 69 -18.58 24.78 37.33
CA GLY A 69 -19.24 26.02 37.74
C GLY A 69 -19.36 26.24 39.26
N ALA A 70 -19.14 25.22 40.08
CA ALA A 70 -19.30 25.25 41.54
C ALA A 70 -17.96 25.37 42.31
N VAL A 71 -16.85 24.96 41.70
CA VAL A 71 -15.51 24.94 42.30
C VAL A 71 -14.58 25.80 41.45
N GLN A 72 -13.70 26.61 42.05
CA GLN A 72 -12.64 27.27 41.29
C GLN A 72 -11.80 26.18 40.58
N GLU A 73 -11.80 26.18 39.24
CA GLU A 73 -11.29 25.09 38.38
C GLU A 73 -9.95 24.47 38.81
N ARG A 74 -9.06 25.26 39.42
CA ARG A 74 -7.74 24.80 39.89
C ARG A 74 -7.85 23.72 40.97
N ASN A 75 -8.78 23.84 41.92
CA ASN A 75 -8.90 22.87 43.01
C ASN A 75 -9.61 21.57 42.59
N PHE A 76 -10.45 21.62 41.53
CA PHE A 76 -11.22 20.46 41.10
C PHE A 76 -10.36 19.41 40.38
N CYS A 77 -9.43 19.87 39.53
CA CYS A 77 -8.51 18.96 38.83
C CYS A 77 -7.58 18.24 39.80
N ASP A 78 -7.14 18.92 40.87
CA ASP A 78 -6.25 18.35 41.89
C ASP A 78 -6.88 17.15 42.61
N TYR A 79 -8.20 17.17 42.85
CA TYR A 79 -8.90 16.02 43.44
C TYR A 79 -8.89 14.81 42.54
N PHE A 80 -9.02 15.01 41.22
CA PHE A 80 -8.94 13.92 40.27
C PHE A 80 -7.51 13.43 40.11
N ILE A 81 -6.51 14.30 40.05
CA ILE A 81 -5.11 13.90 39.99
C ILE A 81 -4.73 13.09 41.24
N TYR A 82 -5.16 13.55 42.43
CA TYR A 82 -4.93 12.85 43.69
C TYR A 82 -5.66 11.50 43.76
N ALA A 83 -6.94 11.46 43.37
CA ALA A 83 -7.71 10.22 43.27
C ALA A 83 -7.10 9.22 42.26
N ASN A 84 -6.64 9.73 41.12
CA ASN A 84 -6.11 8.96 40.00
C ASN A 84 -4.70 8.39 40.26
N ASN A 85 -3.97 8.87 41.28
CA ASN A 85 -2.69 8.30 41.70
C ASN A 85 -2.83 6.95 42.44
N ASP A 86 -4.02 6.63 42.97
CA ASP A 86 -4.30 5.37 43.67
C ASP A 86 -4.84 4.26 42.74
N SER A 87 -5.20 4.56 41.48
CA SER A 87 -5.72 3.58 40.52
C SER A 87 -4.62 2.99 39.63
N VAL A 88 -4.59 1.67 39.50
CA VAL A 88 -3.49 0.90 38.86
C VAL A 88 -3.50 0.95 37.33
N THR A 89 -4.53 1.46 36.66
CA THR A 89 -4.57 1.50 35.19
C THR A 89 -5.03 2.86 34.68
N ARG A 90 -4.09 3.72 34.26
CA ARG A 90 -4.40 4.91 33.47
C ARG A 90 -4.82 4.47 32.06
N LYS A 91 -6.10 4.15 31.86
CA LYS A 91 -6.59 3.77 30.53
C LYS A 91 -6.86 5.02 29.72
N ASN A 92 -6.29 5.07 28.52
CA ASN A 92 -6.56 6.14 27.58
C ASN A 92 -7.97 5.96 26.99
N ILE A 93 -8.84 6.96 27.18
CA ILE A 93 -10.24 6.90 26.75
C ILE A 93 -10.36 6.81 25.23
N LEU A 94 -9.46 7.47 24.47
CA LEU A 94 -9.46 7.38 23.01
C LEU A 94 -9.11 5.96 22.53
N VAL A 95 -8.16 5.31 23.20
CA VAL A 95 -7.79 3.93 22.90
C VAL A 95 -9.00 3.02 23.14
N LEU A 96 -9.70 3.15 24.27
CA LEU A 96 -10.90 2.36 24.55
C LEU A 96 -12.01 2.58 23.52
N ILE A 97 -12.34 3.84 23.22
CA ILE A 97 -13.37 4.18 22.23
C ILE A 97 -13.03 3.58 20.87
N CYS A 98 -11.77 3.71 20.43
CA CYS A 98 -11.35 3.21 19.12
C CYS A 98 -11.27 1.67 19.09
N LYS A 99 -10.78 1.04 20.16
CA LYS A 99 -10.69 -0.42 20.31
C LYS A 99 -12.06 -1.10 20.19
N HIS A 100 -13.11 -0.44 20.67
CA HIS A 100 -14.49 -0.93 20.59
C HIS A 100 -15.31 -0.33 19.45
N SER A 101 -14.69 0.47 18.57
CA SER A 101 -15.32 1.08 17.38
C SER A 101 -16.50 2.04 17.68
N HIS A 102 -16.49 2.72 18.83
CA HIS A 102 -17.59 3.59 19.27
C HIS A 102 -17.48 5.02 18.72
N GLY A 103 -17.61 5.18 17.40
CA GLY A 103 -17.50 6.47 16.72
C GLY A 103 -18.45 7.56 17.21
N ASP A 104 -19.64 7.20 17.69
CA ASP A 104 -20.62 8.14 18.22
C ASP A 104 -20.15 8.82 19.52
N ILE A 105 -19.50 8.06 20.41
CA ILE A 105 -18.89 8.64 21.63
C ILE A 105 -17.75 9.58 21.25
N LEU A 106 -16.88 9.16 20.30
CA LEU A 106 -15.78 10.01 19.84
C LEU A 106 -16.31 11.32 19.25
N ASN A 107 -17.36 11.24 18.43
CA ASN A 107 -17.99 12.40 17.82
C ASN A 107 -18.63 13.34 18.86
N CYS A 108 -19.24 12.78 19.93
CA CYS A 108 -19.73 13.58 21.05
C CYS A 108 -18.56 14.27 21.76
N LEU A 109 -17.52 13.53 22.13
CA LEU A 109 -16.35 14.04 22.85
C LEU A 109 -15.65 15.19 22.11
N PHE A 110 -15.62 15.14 20.78
CA PHE A 110 -14.99 16.16 19.92
C PHE A 110 -15.90 17.34 19.57
N SER A 111 -17.17 17.31 19.97
CA SER A 111 -18.11 18.41 19.71
C SER A 111 -17.91 19.57 20.69
N GLU A 112 -18.28 20.79 20.26
CA GLU A 112 -18.18 21.99 21.11
C GLU A 112 -18.99 21.87 22.42
N GLU A 113 -20.09 21.10 22.42
CA GLU A 113 -20.88 20.82 23.63
C GLU A 113 -20.05 20.13 24.72
N PHE A 114 -19.03 19.36 24.36
CA PHE A 114 -18.21 18.57 25.28
C PHE A 114 -16.85 19.20 25.57
N LYS A 115 -16.63 20.46 25.16
CA LYS A 115 -15.33 21.15 25.30
C LYS A 115 -14.80 21.21 26.74
N LEU A 116 -15.69 21.37 27.72
CA LEU A 116 -15.32 21.37 29.14
C LEU A 116 -14.86 19.99 29.59
N LEU A 117 -15.59 18.93 29.21
CA LEU A 117 -15.17 17.55 29.47
C LEU A 117 -13.85 17.24 28.78
N TRP A 118 -13.69 17.60 27.50
CA TRP A 118 -12.43 17.43 26.77
C TRP A 118 -11.24 18.06 27.50
N ASN A 119 -11.33 19.35 27.84
CA ASN A 119 -10.27 20.07 28.53
C ASN A 119 -9.95 19.45 29.89
N PHE A 120 -10.97 18.94 30.57
CA PHE A 120 -10.83 18.23 31.82
C PHE A 120 -10.07 16.90 31.63
N LEU A 121 -10.45 16.08 30.66
CA LEU A 121 -9.77 14.81 30.36
C LEU A 121 -8.31 15.01 29.90
N VAL A 122 -8.03 16.08 29.13
CA VAL A 122 -6.66 16.47 28.73
C VAL A 122 -5.81 16.82 29.94
N LYS A 123 -6.33 17.61 30.90
CA LYS A 123 -5.61 17.94 32.15
C LYS A 123 -5.29 16.69 32.98
N LEU A 124 -6.13 15.66 32.91
CA LEU A 124 -5.91 14.38 33.60
C LEU A 124 -4.96 13.44 32.86
N GLN A 125 -4.47 13.80 31.66
CA GLN A 125 -3.59 12.98 30.83
C GLN A 125 -4.17 11.60 30.46
N ILE A 126 -5.50 11.47 30.44
CA ILE A 126 -6.22 10.24 30.06
C ILE A 126 -6.70 10.24 28.61
N VAL A 127 -6.32 11.27 27.87
CA VAL A 127 -6.55 11.46 26.45
C VAL A 127 -5.22 11.87 25.83
N SER A 128 -4.68 11.01 24.99
CA SER A 128 -3.40 11.19 24.30
C SER A 128 -3.39 10.33 23.04
N LEU A 129 -2.78 10.83 21.97
CA LEU A 129 -2.62 10.10 20.71
C LEU A 129 -1.50 9.07 20.76
N THR A 130 -0.46 9.33 21.55
CA THR A 130 0.76 8.53 21.61
C THR A 130 0.71 7.46 22.70
N SER A 131 -0.24 7.57 23.64
CA SER A 131 -0.40 6.55 24.68
C SER A 131 -0.92 5.25 24.10
N THR A 132 -0.31 4.16 24.55
CA THR A 132 -0.66 2.80 24.19
C THR A 132 -1.34 2.07 25.35
N ASP A 133 -2.12 1.03 25.04
CA ASP A 133 -2.65 0.12 26.05
C ASP A 133 -1.66 -1.01 26.38
N GLU A 134 -2.15 -2.01 27.14
CA GLU A 134 -1.39 -3.20 27.54
C GLU A 134 -0.89 -4.03 26.33
N GLU A 135 -1.53 -3.90 25.17
CA GLU A 135 -1.13 -4.54 23.91
C GLU A 135 -0.13 -3.69 23.11
N GLN A 136 0.29 -2.55 23.67
CA GLN A 136 1.17 -1.56 23.06
C GLN A 136 0.58 -0.88 21.81
N HIS A 137 -0.74 -0.77 21.72
CA HIS A 137 -1.42 -0.12 20.60
C HIS A 137 -2.10 1.19 20.99
N ASN A 138 -2.03 2.17 20.09
CA ASN A 138 -2.65 3.49 20.27
C ASN A 138 -4.03 3.56 19.59
N ALA A 139 -4.71 4.71 19.75
CA ALA A 139 -6.06 4.92 19.23
C ALA A 139 -6.11 4.85 17.69
N ILE A 140 -5.09 5.33 17.00
CA ILE A 140 -5.00 5.31 15.52
C ILE A 140 -4.93 3.87 15.02
N TYR A 141 -4.11 3.02 15.63
CA TYR A 141 -4.04 1.59 15.30
C TYR A 141 -5.41 0.92 15.39
N TYR A 142 -6.12 1.11 16.49
CA TYR A 142 -7.45 0.51 16.67
C TYR A 142 -8.48 1.10 15.69
N ALA A 143 -8.42 2.40 15.42
CA ALA A 143 -9.31 3.03 14.45
C ALA A 143 -9.13 2.45 13.04
N ILE A 144 -7.89 2.26 12.57
CA ILE A 144 -7.63 1.59 11.28
C ILE A 144 -8.08 0.13 11.32
N ARG A 145 -7.69 -0.61 12.36
CA ARG A 145 -8.01 -2.04 12.54
C ARG A 145 -9.52 -2.32 12.52
N SER A 146 -10.32 -1.38 13.01
CA SER A 146 -11.79 -1.51 13.06
C SER A 146 -12.47 -1.54 11.70
N ASN A 147 -11.77 -1.17 10.61
CA ASN A 147 -12.35 -0.93 9.28
C ASN A 147 -13.50 0.10 9.27
N ASN A 148 -13.62 0.92 10.31
CA ASN A 148 -14.62 1.99 10.41
C ASN A 148 -14.01 3.32 9.96
N VAL A 149 -14.16 3.64 8.66
CA VAL A 149 -13.64 4.89 8.08
C VAL A 149 -14.25 6.12 8.74
N GLN A 150 -15.50 6.07 9.20
CA GLN A 150 -16.11 7.21 9.88
C GLN A 150 -15.42 7.50 11.22
N LEU A 151 -15.11 6.45 12.00
CA LEU A 151 -14.36 6.59 13.25
C LEU A 151 -13.00 7.24 13.00
N LEU A 152 -12.23 6.72 12.03
CA LEU A 152 -10.92 7.28 11.69
C LEU A 152 -11.04 8.73 11.17
N ASN A 153 -12.08 9.02 10.38
CA ASN A 153 -12.35 10.36 9.89
C ASN A 153 -12.68 11.35 11.01
N ILE A 154 -13.47 10.94 12.01
CA ILE A 154 -13.74 11.77 13.20
C ILE A 154 -12.42 11.99 13.97
N LEU A 155 -11.64 10.92 14.18
CA LEU A 155 -10.38 10.98 14.91
C LEU A 155 -9.39 11.97 14.28
N ILE A 156 -9.34 12.05 12.95
CA ILE A 156 -8.39 12.90 12.23
C ILE A 156 -8.95 14.31 12.00
N HIS A 157 -10.15 14.44 11.44
CA HIS A 157 -10.65 15.73 10.93
C HIS A 157 -11.51 16.51 11.93
N LYS A 158 -11.98 15.87 13.00
CA LYS A 158 -12.73 16.55 14.07
C LYS A 158 -11.93 16.71 15.34
N TRP A 159 -10.63 16.45 15.30
CA TRP A 159 -9.79 16.59 16.49
C TRP A 159 -9.91 18.02 17.06
N PRO A 160 -10.15 18.21 18.37
CA PRO A 160 -10.44 19.53 18.93
C PRO A 160 -9.38 20.59 18.63
N ASN A 161 -9.84 21.80 18.29
CA ASN A 161 -9.02 22.96 17.90
C ASN A 161 -8.18 22.77 16.63
N ASP A 162 -8.62 21.89 15.71
CA ASP A 162 -7.93 21.63 14.45
C ASP A 162 -6.45 21.27 14.65
N TYR A 163 -6.14 20.51 15.71
CA TYR A 163 -4.77 20.21 16.17
C TYR A 163 -3.84 19.76 15.03
N PHE A 164 -4.31 18.86 14.17
CA PHE A 164 -3.50 18.30 13.08
C PHE A 164 -3.25 19.28 11.94
N CYS A 165 -3.94 20.42 11.85
CA CYS A 165 -3.57 21.49 10.92
C CYS A 165 -2.19 22.07 11.25
N ASN A 166 -1.77 22.04 12.52
CA ASN A 166 -0.46 22.52 12.96
C ASN A 166 0.52 21.38 13.31
N ASN A 167 0.04 20.12 13.41
CA ASN A 167 0.82 18.95 13.81
C ASN A 167 0.73 17.83 12.77
N ALA A 168 0.83 18.19 11.48
CA ALA A 168 0.71 17.26 10.36
C ALA A 168 1.78 16.16 10.39
N GLU A 169 3.00 16.46 10.85
CA GLU A 169 4.10 15.48 10.95
C GLU A 169 3.81 14.40 11.99
N GLU A 170 3.22 14.76 13.13
CA GLU A 170 2.82 13.79 14.17
C GLU A 170 1.70 12.87 13.66
N LEU A 171 0.73 13.42 12.92
CA LEU A 171 -0.31 12.62 12.29
C LEU A 171 0.26 11.63 11.28
N ASP A 172 1.19 12.09 10.42
CA ASP A 172 1.85 11.23 9.43
C ASP A 172 2.59 10.08 10.12
N GLU A 173 3.40 10.38 11.14
CA GLU A 173 4.15 9.37 11.89
C GLU A 173 3.23 8.32 12.53
N LEU A 174 2.22 8.75 13.29
CA LEU A 174 1.29 7.85 13.97
C LEU A 174 0.48 7.00 13.00
N LEU A 175 -0.04 7.60 11.93
CA LEU A 175 -0.85 6.92 10.92
C LEU A 175 -0.01 5.90 10.16
N SER A 176 1.22 6.26 9.80
CA SER A 176 2.13 5.38 9.05
C SER A 176 2.60 4.19 9.87
N LEU A 177 3.00 4.41 11.12
CA LEU A 177 3.42 3.32 12.03
C LEU A 177 2.29 2.32 12.23
N ALA A 178 1.09 2.82 12.56
CA ALA A 178 -0.07 1.99 12.80
C ALA A 178 -0.49 1.21 11.54
N TYR A 179 -0.52 1.86 10.37
CA TYR A 179 -0.90 1.22 9.12
C TYR A 179 0.08 0.11 8.73
N GLU A 180 1.39 0.37 8.82
CA GLU A 180 2.39 -0.64 8.49
C GLU A 180 2.40 -1.79 9.46
N GLU A 181 2.26 -1.54 10.76
CA GLU A 181 2.18 -2.62 11.74
C GLU A 181 1.00 -3.56 11.41
N LEU A 182 -0.17 -3.01 11.06
CA LEU A 182 -1.33 -3.80 10.65
C LEU A 182 -1.06 -4.61 9.37
N LYS A 183 -0.35 -4.02 8.40
CA LYS A 183 0.06 -4.71 7.17
C LYS A 183 1.06 -5.82 7.43
N LEU A 184 2.04 -5.58 8.29
CA LEU A 184 3.05 -6.57 8.68
C LEU A 184 2.43 -7.76 9.39
N LYS A 185 1.40 -7.51 10.21
CA LYS A 185 0.61 -8.55 10.90
C LYS A 185 -0.47 -9.19 10.03
N ASN A 186 -0.47 -8.92 8.72
CA ASN A 186 -1.47 -9.43 7.76
C ASN A 186 -2.92 -9.22 8.21
N VAL A 187 -3.21 -8.11 8.91
CA VAL A 187 -4.57 -7.79 9.36
C VAL A 187 -5.42 -7.42 8.14
N LEU A 188 -6.57 -8.07 7.98
CA LEU A 188 -7.47 -7.82 6.86
C LEU A 188 -8.11 -6.42 6.97
N LEU A 189 -7.67 -5.53 6.08
CA LEU A 189 -8.25 -4.18 5.93
C LEU A 189 -9.08 -4.12 4.65
N THR A 190 -10.24 -3.48 4.72
CA THR A 190 -11.11 -3.21 3.56
C THR A 190 -10.44 -2.25 2.58
N ASP A 191 -10.80 -2.35 1.30
CA ASP A 191 -10.31 -1.42 0.26
C ASP A 191 -10.62 0.04 0.59
N GLU A 192 -11.79 0.30 1.18
CA GLU A 192 -12.22 1.62 1.61
C GLU A 192 -11.31 2.19 2.72
N THR A 193 -10.99 1.38 3.73
CA THR A 193 -10.10 1.82 4.82
C THR A 193 -8.67 2.06 4.33
N GLN A 194 -8.15 1.18 3.47
CA GLN A 194 -6.82 1.35 2.87
C GLN A 194 -6.75 2.63 2.04
N ALA A 195 -7.73 2.85 1.15
CA ALA A 195 -7.80 4.04 0.31
C ALA A 195 -7.95 5.33 1.14
N PHE A 196 -8.69 5.30 2.25
CA PHE A 196 -8.82 6.43 3.14
C PHE A 196 -7.49 6.78 3.82
N VAL A 197 -6.80 5.80 4.41
CA VAL A 197 -5.50 5.99 5.06
C VAL A 197 -4.47 6.51 4.07
N GLU A 198 -4.34 5.86 2.91
CA GLU A 198 -3.41 6.27 1.85
C GLU A 198 -3.75 7.68 1.33
N ASN A 199 -5.02 8.05 1.22
CA ASN A 199 -5.42 9.41 0.85
C ASN A 199 -5.00 10.44 1.91
N VAL A 200 -5.12 10.13 3.20
CA VAL A 200 -4.64 11.04 4.26
C VAL A 200 -3.12 11.17 4.19
N LEU A 201 -2.38 10.06 4.10
CA LEU A 201 -0.91 10.07 3.99
C LEU A 201 -0.43 10.84 2.75
N ILE A 202 -1.04 10.59 1.58
CA ILE A 202 -0.73 11.34 0.36
C ILE A 202 -1.00 12.83 0.59
N ASN A 203 -2.13 13.22 1.20
CA ASN A 203 -2.42 14.63 1.45
C ASN A 203 -1.41 15.30 2.39
N LEU A 204 -0.96 14.61 3.44
CA LEU A 204 0.07 15.10 4.36
C LEU A 204 1.41 15.29 3.63
N ARG A 205 1.76 14.34 2.76
CA ARG A 205 3.04 14.32 2.04
C ARG A 205 3.00 14.97 0.66
N PHE A 206 1.90 15.56 0.22
CA PHE A 206 1.80 16.06 -1.17
C PHE A 206 2.48 17.42 -1.39
N PHE A 207 2.51 18.28 -0.37
CA PHE A 207 3.13 19.62 -0.43
C PHE A 207 4.03 19.95 0.77
N HIS A 208 4.48 18.93 1.51
CA HIS A 208 5.37 19.09 2.65
C HIS A 208 6.62 19.93 2.34
N ASN A 209 6.64 21.12 2.92
CA ASN A 209 7.58 22.20 2.69
C ASN A 209 8.84 22.07 3.55
N ASN A 210 9.35 20.86 3.77
CA ASN A 210 10.63 20.71 4.48
C ASN A 210 11.75 21.20 3.57
N SER A 211 12.10 22.48 3.77
CA SER A 211 13.06 23.29 3.01
C SER A 211 14.51 22.80 3.08
N ASN A 212 14.76 21.66 3.71
CA ASN A 212 16.05 21.00 3.66
C ASN A 212 15.96 19.93 2.58
N SER A 213 16.21 20.34 1.34
CA SER A 213 16.80 19.41 0.37
C SER A 213 17.94 18.72 1.09
N LYS A 214 17.80 17.44 1.46
CA LYS A 214 18.97 16.63 1.77
C LYS A 214 19.41 16.09 0.40
N PRO A 215 20.39 16.73 -0.26
CA PRO A 215 21.00 16.09 -1.41
C PRO A 215 21.69 14.83 -0.88
N LEU A 216 21.83 13.80 -1.72
CA LEU A 216 22.83 12.73 -1.62
C LEU A 216 23.27 12.37 -0.18
N LEU A 217 22.80 11.24 0.37
CA LEU A 217 23.20 10.76 1.71
C LEU A 217 24.69 11.03 1.94
N SER A 218 25.03 11.64 3.08
CA SER A 218 26.43 11.86 3.43
C SER A 218 27.19 10.53 3.38
N SER A 219 28.49 10.54 3.07
CA SER A 219 29.28 9.30 3.00
C SER A 219 29.15 8.47 4.28
N LYS A 220 29.01 9.12 5.45
CA LYS A 220 28.73 8.47 6.74
C LYS A 220 27.38 7.75 6.76
N LEU A 221 26.30 8.36 6.26
CA LEU A 221 25.00 7.72 6.23
C LEU A 221 24.95 6.57 5.21
N ILE A 222 25.64 6.70 4.07
CA ILE A 222 25.82 5.60 3.11
C ILE A 222 26.53 4.43 3.79
N GLN A 223 27.62 4.69 4.51
CA GLN A 223 28.35 3.69 5.26
C GLN A 223 27.46 3.00 6.30
N SER A 224 26.76 3.76 7.15
CA SER A 224 25.86 3.20 8.15
C SER A 224 24.75 2.35 7.52
N ARG A 225 24.23 2.74 6.34
CA ARG A 225 23.25 1.93 5.62
C ARG A 225 23.85 0.63 5.08
N ILE A 226 25.07 0.65 4.57
CA ILE A 226 25.77 -0.57 4.14
C ILE A 226 25.97 -1.51 5.34
N GLU A 227 26.39 -0.99 6.49
CA GLU A 227 26.56 -1.76 7.73
C GLU A 227 25.23 -2.38 8.19
N ILE A 228 24.13 -1.61 8.18
CA ILE A 228 22.78 -2.11 8.50
C ILE A 228 22.34 -3.20 7.51
N LEU A 229 22.59 -3.02 6.21
CA LEU A 229 22.26 -4.00 5.19
C LEU A 229 23.02 -5.32 5.43
N ILE A 230 24.33 -5.25 5.68
CA ILE A 230 25.16 -6.42 5.98
C ILE A 230 24.66 -7.13 7.23
N ALA A 231 24.46 -6.40 8.34
CA ALA A 231 23.95 -6.97 9.59
C ALA A 231 22.56 -7.61 9.42
N SER A 232 21.72 -7.05 8.54
CA SER A 232 20.39 -7.61 8.24
C SER A 232 20.50 -8.91 7.44
N ILE A 233 21.45 -9.00 6.51
CA ILE A 233 21.75 -10.24 5.77
C ILE A 233 22.28 -11.31 6.73
N GLU A 234 23.24 -10.97 7.59
CA GLU A 234 23.78 -11.89 8.60
C GLU A 234 22.68 -12.39 9.54
N LYS A 235 21.79 -11.50 9.98
CA LYS A 235 20.62 -11.88 10.78
C LYS A 235 19.70 -12.83 10.02
N LEU A 236 19.44 -12.57 8.74
CA LEU A 236 18.61 -13.43 7.89
C LEU A 236 19.19 -14.84 7.77
N GLN A 237 20.52 -14.99 7.73
CA GLN A 237 21.21 -16.28 7.69
C GLN A 237 20.98 -17.13 8.95
N THR A 238 20.61 -16.53 10.09
CA THR A 238 20.34 -17.26 11.34
C THR A 238 18.97 -17.95 11.38
N PHE A 239 18.10 -17.72 10.40
CA PHE A 239 16.75 -18.32 10.34
C PHE A 239 16.82 -19.79 9.87
N CYS A 240 17.15 -20.69 10.80
CA CYS A 240 17.33 -22.12 10.58
C CYS A 240 16.05 -22.96 10.37
N SER A 241 14.84 -22.40 10.47
CA SER A 241 13.61 -23.18 10.26
C SER A 241 13.27 -23.30 8.77
N ASP A 242 12.86 -24.49 8.31
CA ASP A 242 12.45 -24.70 6.91
C ASP A 242 11.13 -24.00 6.55
N SER A 243 10.31 -23.65 7.55
CA SER A 243 9.09 -22.89 7.32
C SER A 243 9.36 -21.43 6.99
N MET A 244 8.63 -20.92 5.99
CA MET A 244 8.59 -19.50 5.65
C MET A 244 7.87 -18.72 6.75
N ASP A 245 8.64 -18.10 7.64
CA ASP A 245 8.16 -17.23 8.71
C ASP A 245 7.90 -15.81 8.17
N GLU A 246 6.82 -15.14 8.58
CA GLU A 246 6.54 -13.73 8.26
C GLU A 246 7.74 -12.83 8.57
N ARG A 247 8.50 -13.16 9.62
CA ARG A 247 9.75 -12.45 9.98
C ARG A 247 10.83 -12.56 8.91
N PHE A 248 10.91 -13.69 8.20
CA PHE A 248 11.86 -13.88 7.10
C PHE A 248 11.49 -12.96 5.93
N LEU A 249 10.23 -12.98 5.50
CA LEU A 249 9.74 -12.12 4.42
C LEU A 249 9.89 -10.64 4.76
N TYR A 250 9.65 -10.25 6.02
CA TYR A 250 9.88 -8.89 6.49
C TYR A 250 11.33 -8.44 6.32
N LEU A 251 12.29 -9.27 6.74
CA LEU A 251 13.72 -8.95 6.59
C LEU A 251 14.14 -8.93 5.12
N VAL A 252 13.64 -9.83 4.28
CA VAL A 252 13.91 -9.81 2.83
C VAL A 252 13.39 -8.51 2.20
N LYS A 253 12.17 -8.07 2.55
CA LYS A 253 11.63 -6.76 2.13
C LYS A 253 12.53 -5.61 2.57
N PHE A 254 12.98 -5.63 3.83
CA PHE A 254 13.87 -4.60 4.37
C PHE A 254 15.22 -4.55 3.63
N ILE A 255 15.81 -5.70 3.33
CA ILE A 255 17.04 -5.82 2.55
C ILE A 255 16.83 -5.25 1.15
N ALA A 256 15.75 -5.63 0.45
CA ALA A 256 15.43 -5.12 -0.88
C ALA A 256 15.29 -3.59 -0.92
N ARG A 257 14.62 -2.98 0.08
CA ARG A 257 14.52 -1.50 0.23
C ARG A 257 15.90 -0.86 0.32
N ASN A 258 16.80 -1.44 1.12
CA ASN A 258 18.15 -0.91 1.29
C ASN A 258 19.01 -1.06 0.04
N VAL A 259 18.90 -2.19 -0.67
CA VAL A 259 19.56 -2.41 -1.96
C VAL A 259 19.11 -1.35 -2.98
N TYR A 260 17.81 -1.07 -3.06
CA TYR A 260 17.27 -0.03 -3.95
C TYR A 260 17.82 1.37 -3.68
N VAL A 261 17.91 1.77 -2.41
CA VAL A 261 18.49 3.07 -2.05
C VAL A 261 19.97 3.11 -2.39
N LEU A 262 20.73 2.07 -2.01
CA LEU A 262 22.18 2.03 -2.20
C LEU A 262 22.58 1.95 -3.68
N LYS A 263 21.89 1.18 -4.52
CA LYS A 263 22.24 1.08 -5.95
C LYS A 263 22.16 2.42 -6.67
N ARG A 264 21.20 3.27 -6.32
CA ARG A 264 21.03 4.62 -6.89
C ARG A 264 22.17 5.57 -6.47
N GLN A 265 22.85 5.28 -5.36
CA GLN A 265 23.95 6.08 -4.82
C GLN A 265 25.34 5.56 -5.19
N LEU A 266 25.48 4.24 -5.28
CA LEU A 266 26.74 3.52 -5.52
C LEU A 266 26.87 3.06 -6.97
N LYS A 267 26.43 3.90 -7.91
CA LYS A 267 26.46 3.64 -9.36
C LYS A 267 27.85 3.21 -9.85
N CYS A 268 28.92 3.69 -9.22
CA CYS A 268 30.31 3.33 -9.55
C CYS A 268 30.65 1.85 -9.31
N THR A 269 29.86 1.13 -8.52
CA THR A 269 30.10 -0.27 -8.15
C THR A 269 29.37 -1.27 -9.04
N TYR A 270 28.63 -0.83 -10.06
CA TYR A 270 27.93 -1.70 -11.02
C TYR A 270 28.86 -2.60 -11.86
N SER A 271 30.17 -2.37 -11.85
CA SER A 271 31.17 -3.26 -12.44
C SER A 271 31.64 -4.37 -11.52
N LYS A 272 31.15 -4.40 -10.28
CA LYS A 272 31.61 -5.29 -9.21
C LYS A 272 30.48 -5.99 -8.46
N LEU A 273 29.30 -5.37 -8.42
CA LEU A 273 28.15 -5.85 -7.66
C LEU A 273 26.91 -5.99 -8.55
N PRO A 274 26.16 -7.11 -8.45
CA PRO A 274 24.95 -7.37 -9.23
C PRO A 274 23.71 -6.72 -8.58
N TRP A 275 23.66 -5.39 -8.55
CA TRP A 275 22.60 -4.64 -7.84
C TRP A 275 21.19 -4.93 -8.34
N GLU A 276 21.00 -4.88 -9.66
CA GLU A 276 19.67 -5.07 -10.27
C GLU A 276 19.17 -6.50 -10.10
N GLU A 277 20.09 -7.47 -10.19
CA GLU A 277 19.77 -8.90 -10.07
C GLU A 277 19.37 -9.25 -8.62
N ILE A 278 20.13 -8.78 -7.63
CA ILE A 278 19.81 -9.01 -6.21
C ILE A 278 18.47 -8.37 -5.87
N GLU A 279 18.27 -7.10 -6.20
CA GLU A 279 17.01 -6.43 -5.91
C GLU A 279 15.83 -7.17 -6.52
N PHE A 280 15.88 -7.47 -7.82
CA PHE A 280 14.77 -8.11 -8.52
C PHE A 280 14.48 -9.51 -7.99
N CYS A 281 15.50 -10.32 -7.69
CA CYS A 281 15.30 -11.66 -7.14
C CYS A 281 14.64 -11.61 -5.75
N LEU A 282 15.05 -10.68 -4.87
CA LEU A 282 14.41 -10.53 -3.55
C LEU A 282 12.95 -10.10 -3.70
N ILE A 283 12.67 -9.18 -4.61
CA ILE A 283 11.33 -8.70 -4.92
C ILE A 283 10.44 -9.83 -5.45
N ALA A 284 10.93 -10.57 -6.46
CA ALA A 284 10.20 -11.68 -7.07
C ALA A 284 9.92 -12.79 -6.05
N PHE A 285 10.88 -13.08 -5.17
CA PHE A 285 10.71 -14.03 -4.08
C PHE A 285 9.64 -13.58 -3.08
N VAL A 286 9.66 -12.32 -2.64
CA VAL A 286 8.62 -11.79 -1.75
C VAL A 286 7.25 -11.85 -2.42
N PHE A 287 7.17 -11.46 -3.68
CA PHE A 287 5.92 -11.46 -4.45
C PHE A 287 5.29 -12.85 -4.52
N SER A 288 6.09 -13.88 -4.77
CA SER A 288 5.59 -15.25 -4.92
C SER A 288 5.01 -15.84 -3.63
N HIS A 289 5.32 -15.24 -2.47
CA HIS A 289 4.83 -15.66 -1.16
C HIS A 289 3.78 -14.72 -0.56
N THR A 290 3.45 -13.62 -1.25
CA THR A 290 2.50 -12.60 -0.74
C THR A 290 1.34 -12.32 -1.67
N THR A 291 1.30 -12.96 -2.84
CA THR A 291 0.27 -12.77 -3.87
C THR A 291 -0.19 -14.11 -4.44
N ASP A 292 -1.38 -14.13 -5.04
CA ASP A 292 -1.97 -15.31 -5.69
C ASP A 292 -1.96 -15.16 -7.22
N GLU A 293 -0.77 -14.96 -7.79
CA GLU A 293 -0.55 -14.70 -9.22
C GLU A 293 0.06 -15.90 -9.94
N ASP A 294 -0.33 -16.11 -11.21
CA ASP A 294 0.06 -17.31 -11.96
C ASP A 294 1.58 -17.38 -12.24
N ILE A 295 2.25 -16.23 -12.24
CA ILE A 295 3.71 -16.14 -12.39
C ILE A 295 4.46 -16.71 -11.18
N ASN A 296 3.79 -16.85 -10.03
CA ASN A 296 4.40 -17.25 -8.76
C ASN A 296 4.92 -18.68 -8.81
N LEU A 297 4.32 -19.57 -9.62
CA LEU A 297 4.84 -20.91 -9.85
C LEU A 297 6.29 -20.86 -10.34
N ILE A 298 6.56 -20.00 -11.31
CA ILE A 298 7.86 -19.92 -11.95
C ILE A 298 8.86 -19.26 -11.01
N TYR A 299 8.44 -18.20 -10.32
CA TYR A 299 9.26 -17.54 -9.32
C TYR A 299 9.65 -18.52 -8.21
N SER A 300 8.70 -19.24 -7.62
CA SER A 300 8.96 -20.21 -6.54
C SER A 300 9.73 -21.43 -7.04
N SER A 301 9.59 -21.84 -8.30
CA SER A 301 10.41 -22.93 -8.86
C SER A 301 11.86 -22.53 -9.10
N VAL A 302 12.11 -21.25 -9.41
CA VAL A 302 13.45 -20.73 -9.68
C VAL A 302 14.11 -20.26 -8.39
N LEU A 303 13.40 -19.52 -7.54
CA LEU A 303 13.88 -18.89 -6.32
C LEU A 303 13.28 -19.58 -5.09
N ASN A 304 14.09 -20.35 -4.38
CA ASN A 304 13.76 -20.89 -3.07
C ASN A 304 14.56 -20.18 -1.96
N LYS A 305 14.19 -20.44 -0.71
CA LYS A 305 14.82 -19.84 0.46
C LYS A 305 16.35 -20.05 0.47
N ALA A 306 16.81 -21.25 0.14
CA ALA A 306 18.23 -21.59 0.10
C ALA A 306 19.00 -20.72 -0.91
N LYS A 307 18.49 -20.58 -2.14
CA LYS A 307 19.11 -19.73 -3.17
C LYS A 307 19.18 -18.26 -2.75
N ILE A 308 18.10 -17.72 -2.17
CA ILE A 308 18.09 -16.33 -1.67
C ILE A 308 19.18 -16.13 -0.61
N LEU A 309 19.31 -17.06 0.34
CA LEU A 309 20.36 -17.00 1.36
C LEU A 309 21.75 -17.07 0.75
N THR A 310 21.99 -17.97 -0.22
CA THR A 310 23.27 -18.07 -0.93
C THR A 310 23.61 -16.79 -1.69
N TYR A 311 22.66 -16.22 -2.43
CA TYR A 311 22.89 -14.99 -3.19
C TYR A 311 23.19 -13.80 -2.30
N LEU A 312 22.46 -13.68 -1.18
CA LEU A 312 22.70 -12.63 -0.20
C LEU A 312 24.04 -12.79 0.52
N ASP A 313 24.46 -14.01 0.85
CA ASP A 313 25.80 -14.27 1.43
C ASP A 313 26.92 -13.80 0.50
N HIS A 314 26.82 -14.15 -0.78
CA HIS A 314 27.83 -13.78 -1.77
C HIS A 314 27.85 -12.26 -1.98
N PHE A 315 26.66 -11.67 -2.06
CA PHE A 315 26.48 -10.24 -2.21
C PHE A 315 27.04 -9.45 -1.02
N SER A 316 26.73 -9.86 0.22
CA SER A 316 27.22 -9.18 1.42
C SER A 316 28.74 -9.23 1.51
N ARG A 317 29.36 -10.40 1.24
CA ARG A 317 30.82 -10.53 1.21
C ARG A 317 31.49 -9.61 0.21
N CYS A 318 30.92 -9.48 -1.00
CA CYS A 318 31.46 -8.57 -2.01
C CYS A 318 31.22 -7.10 -1.65
N LEU A 319 30.05 -6.77 -1.08
CA LEU A 319 29.75 -5.42 -0.60
C LEU A 319 30.69 -4.99 0.55
N CYS A 320 30.98 -5.90 1.48
CA CYS A 320 31.96 -5.68 2.55
C CYS A 320 33.37 -5.34 2.01
N LYS A 321 33.82 -6.04 0.95
CA LYS A 321 35.12 -5.76 0.32
C LYS A 321 35.15 -4.35 -0.30
N GLU A 322 34.04 -3.92 -0.89
CA GLU A 322 33.92 -2.61 -1.52
C GLU A 322 33.72 -1.46 -0.52
N LEU A 323 33.29 -1.75 0.71
CA LEU A 323 33.04 -0.75 1.75
C LEU A 323 34.24 0.19 1.96
N ASN A 324 35.46 -0.38 2.02
CA ASN A 324 36.70 0.38 2.17
C ASN A 324 37.01 1.30 0.97
N CYS A 325 36.59 0.91 -0.23
CA CYS A 325 36.73 1.76 -1.41
C CYS A 325 35.68 2.89 -1.40
N ILE A 326 34.47 2.61 -0.94
CA ILE A 326 33.36 3.57 -0.89
C ILE A 326 33.61 4.66 0.16
N THR A 327 34.12 4.31 1.33
CA THR A 327 34.37 5.25 2.44
C THR A 327 35.41 6.33 2.11
N ASN A 328 36.33 6.03 1.20
CA ASN A 328 37.43 6.92 0.79
C ASN A 328 37.11 7.75 -0.47
N LEU A 329 35.95 7.55 -1.10
CA LEU A 329 35.57 8.26 -2.33
C LEU A 329 34.69 9.49 -2.04
N GLU A 330 34.91 10.55 -2.81
CA GLU A 330 34.01 11.70 -2.82
C GLU A 330 32.61 11.27 -3.28
N THR A 331 31.57 11.74 -2.58
CA THR A 331 30.18 11.33 -2.83
C THR A 331 29.72 11.55 -4.28
N LYS A 332 30.22 12.60 -4.95
CA LYS A 332 29.94 12.86 -6.38
C LYS A 332 30.41 11.71 -7.28
N LYS A 333 31.56 11.09 -6.98
CA LYS A 333 32.12 9.98 -7.76
C LYS A 333 31.32 8.69 -7.60
N LEU A 334 30.68 8.49 -6.44
CA LEU A 334 29.84 7.32 -6.19
C LEU A 334 28.66 7.22 -7.16
N SER A 335 28.09 8.37 -7.53
CA SER A 335 26.91 8.48 -8.40
C SER A 335 27.17 8.32 -9.91
N ILE A 336 28.39 7.94 -10.32
CA ILE A 336 28.77 7.83 -11.74
C ILE A 336 28.86 6.36 -12.16
N TYR A 337 28.19 5.98 -13.26
CA TYR A 337 28.32 4.62 -13.80
C TYR A 337 29.68 4.34 -14.43
N PRO A 338 30.13 3.07 -14.38
CA PRO A 338 31.16 2.59 -15.28
C PRO A 338 30.78 2.81 -16.74
N LYS A 339 31.72 3.33 -17.54
CA LYS A 339 31.53 3.52 -18.99
C LYS A 339 31.74 2.19 -19.74
N MET A 340 30.81 1.25 -19.56
CA MET A 340 30.92 -0.10 -20.09
C MET A 340 29.53 -0.63 -20.45
N LYS A 341 29.43 -1.50 -21.46
CA LYS A 341 28.16 -2.15 -21.79
C LYS A 341 27.79 -3.19 -20.73
N ARG A 342 26.49 -3.46 -20.57
CA ARG A 342 25.98 -4.39 -19.57
C ARG A 342 26.60 -5.79 -19.69
N ASP A 343 26.66 -6.37 -20.90
CA ASP A 343 27.20 -7.72 -21.08
C ASP A 343 28.68 -7.82 -20.69
N GLU A 344 29.45 -6.75 -20.89
CA GLU A 344 30.84 -6.65 -20.45
C GLU A 344 30.93 -6.54 -18.93
N LEU A 345 30.05 -5.76 -18.29
CA LEU A 345 29.96 -5.66 -16.83
C LEU A 345 29.64 -7.01 -16.17
N ILE A 346 28.66 -7.74 -16.72
CA ILE A 346 28.27 -9.07 -16.21
C ILE A 346 29.46 -10.03 -16.32
N LYS A 347 30.13 -10.08 -17.47
CA LYS A 347 31.32 -10.91 -17.66
C LYS A 347 32.41 -10.56 -16.66
N ASN A 348 32.65 -9.27 -16.40
CA ASN A 348 33.63 -8.84 -15.43
C ASN A 348 33.26 -9.25 -14.01
N ILE A 349 32.01 -9.10 -13.60
CA ILE A 349 31.53 -9.53 -12.28
C ILE A 349 31.69 -11.04 -12.12
N ILE A 350 31.29 -11.84 -13.11
CA ILE A 350 31.42 -13.30 -13.05
C ILE A 350 32.90 -13.73 -13.04
N ASN A 351 33.78 -13.03 -13.75
CA ASN A 351 35.21 -13.32 -13.71
C ASN A 351 35.83 -13.03 -12.33
N ILE A 352 35.35 -11.98 -11.64
CA ILE A 352 35.82 -11.60 -10.30
C ILE A 352 35.18 -12.48 -9.22
N SER A 353 33.92 -12.88 -9.40
CA SER A 353 33.12 -13.64 -8.45
C SER A 353 32.22 -14.63 -9.21
N PRO A 354 32.78 -15.80 -9.59
CA PRO A 354 32.06 -16.84 -10.35
C PRO A 354 30.78 -17.30 -9.67
N GLU A 355 30.68 -17.14 -8.36
CA GLU A 355 29.54 -17.54 -7.56
C GLU A 355 28.27 -16.72 -7.84
N PHE A 356 28.35 -15.63 -8.62
CA PHE A 356 27.18 -14.91 -9.14
C PHE A 356 26.63 -15.49 -10.45
N ALA A 357 27.32 -16.44 -11.11
CA ALA A 357 26.82 -17.02 -12.36
C ALA A 357 25.41 -17.64 -12.21
N PRO A 358 25.08 -18.39 -11.14
CA PRO A 358 23.73 -18.90 -10.92
C PRO A 358 22.69 -17.78 -10.71
N LEU A 359 23.05 -16.70 -10.00
CA LEU A 359 22.17 -15.55 -9.79
C LEU A 359 21.78 -14.91 -11.13
N TYR A 360 22.73 -14.69 -12.03
CA TYR A 360 22.45 -14.13 -13.36
C TYR A 360 21.58 -15.05 -14.22
N ALA A 361 21.78 -16.36 -14.12
CA ALA A 361 20.98 -17.34 -14.86
C ALA A 361 19.51 -17.34 -14.37
N ASP A 362 19.32 -17.43 -13.05
CA ASP A 362 17.99 -17.38 -12.43
C ASP A 362 17.29 -16.05 -12.71
N TYR A 363 17.99 -14.93 -12.51
CA TYR A 363 17.51 -13.59 -12.81
C TYR A 363 17.00 -13.47 -14.25
N MET A 364 17.78 -13.96 -15.23
CA MET A 364 17.41 -13.88 -16.65
C MET A 364 16.08 -14.56 -16.94
N VAL A 365 15.81 -15.73 -16.34
CA VAL A 365 14.56 -16.48 -16.52
C VAL A 365 13.37 -15.68 -15.99
N ILE A 366 13.42 -15.32 -14.70
CA ILE A 366 12.29 -14.65 -14.03
C ILE A 366 12.04 -13.25 -14.59
N ARG A 367 13.11 -12.50 -14.91
CA ARG A 367 13.03 -11.16 -15.46
C ARG A 367 12.35 -11.15 -16.83
N ASP A 368 12.78 -12.03 -17.73
CA ASP A 368 12.22 -12.05 -19.08
C ASP A 368 10.73 -12.41 -19.02
N ILE A 369 10.34 -13.39 -18.20
CA ILE A 369 8.94 -13.79 -18.05
C ILE A 369 8.11 -12.63 -17.48
N HIS A 370 8.60 -11.96 -16.44
CA HIS A 370 7.96 -10.78 -15.87
C HIS A 370 7.73 -9.68 -16.90
N SER A 371 8.75 -9.33 -17.67
CA SER A 371 8.64 -8.29 -18.70
C SER A 371 7.69 -8.68 -19.82
N LEU A 372 7.71 -9.94 -20.25
CA LEU A 372 6.82 -10.43 -21.30
C LEU A 372 5.35 -10.46 -20.82
N GLU A 373 5.07 -10.88 -19.59
CA GLU A 373 3.71 -10.82 -19.01
C GLU A 373 3.22 -9.37 -18.89
N THR A 374 4.10 -8.47 -18.45
CA THR A 374 3.78 -7.04 -18.36
C THR A 374 3.43 -6.48 -19.73
N VAL A 375 4.28 -6.72 -20.75
CA VAL A 375 3.99 -6.26 -22.11
C VAL A 375 2.69 -6.88 -22.63
N LYS A 376 2.49 -8.19 -22.47
CA LYS A 376 1.28 -8.90 -22.89
C LYS A 376 0.00 -8.26 -22.33
N LYS A 377 0.02 -7.86 -21.05
CA LYS A 377 -1.11 -7.17 -20.40
C LYS A 377 -1.49 -5.89 -21.14
N TYR A 378 -0.53 -5.01 -21.42
CA TYR A 378 -0.81 -3.73 -22.08
C TYR A 378 -1.12 -3.90 -23.56
N THR A 379 -0.44 -4.82 -24.26
CA THR A 379 -0.76 -5.11 -25.67
C THR A 379 -2.16 -5.67 -25.82
N LYS A 380 -2.62 -6.55 -24.91
CA LYS A 380 -4.00 -7.04 -24.89
C LYS A 380 -5.02 -5.90 -24.74
N LEU A 381 -4.77 -4.94 -23.85
CA LEU A 381 -5.64 -3.76 -23.68
C LEU A 381 -5.68 -2.89 -24.93
N SER A 382 -4.53 -2.67 -25.59
CA SER A 382 -4.49 -1.91 -26.84
C SER A 382 -5.26 -2.56 -28.00
N LEU A 383 -5.36 -3.89 -28.03
CA LEU A 383 -6.14 -4.61 -29.03
C LEU A 383 -7.65 -4.43 -28.83
N SER A 384 -8.11 -4.20 -27.60
CA SER A 384 -9.50 -3.84 -27.31
C SER A 384 -9.81 -2.35 -27.44
N ALA A 385 -8.81 -1.50 -27.65
CA ALA A 385 -8.99 -0.05 -27.70
C ALA A 385 -9.67 0.42 -29.00
N ASN A 386 -10.52 1.44 -28.90
CA ASN A 386 -11.11 2.12 -30.05
C ASN A 386 -10.12 3.16 -30.61
N THR A 387 -9.70 3.00 -31.84
CA THR A 387 -8.69 3.85 -32.49
C THR A 387 -9.22 5.24 -32.84
N ASN A 388 -10.54 5.42 -32.88
CA ASN A 388 -11.20 6.66 -33.28
C ASN A 388 -11.37 7.66 -32.12
N ASP A 389 -11.30 7.20 -30.87
CA ASP A 389 -11.41 8.08 -29.71
C ASP A 389 -10.06 8.30 -29.03
N LYS A 390 -9.99 9.40 -28.27
CA LYS A 390 -8.74 9.81 -27.60
C LYS A 390 -8.33 8.83 -26.51
N GLU A 391 -9.27 8.20 -25.83
CA GLU A 391 -8.99 7.24 -24.77
C GLU A 391 -8.29 6.00 -25.32
N GLY A 392 -8.80 5.43 -26.41
CA GLY A 392 -8.19 4.29 -27.06
C GLY A 392 -6.86 4.61 -27.72
N GLN A 393 -6.69 5.82 -28.28
CA GLN A 393 -5.38 6.30 -28.75
C GLN A 393 -4.36 6.35 -27.59
N LEU A 394 -4.74 6.86 -26.42
CA LEU A 394 -3.88 6.89 -25.24
C LEU A 394 -3.52 5.49 -24.74
N VAL A 395 -4.46 4.54 -24.80
CA VAL A 395 -4.20 3.13 -24.46
C VAL A 395 -3.16 2.51 -25.39
N ILE A 396 -3.25 2.78 -26.70
CA ILE A 396 -2.29 2.28 -27.70
C ILE A 396 -0.91 2.90 -27.46
N ILE A 397 -0.84 4.22 -27.24
CA ILE A 397 0.42 4.93 -26.95
C ILE A 397 1.06 4.39 -25.67
N ARG A 398 0.28 4.17 -24.61
CA ARG A 398 0.77 3.55 -23.37
C ARG A 398 1.34 2.16 -23.63
N ALA A 399 0.67 1.34 -24.43
CA ALA A 399 1.16 0.01 -24.75
C ALA A 399 2.51 0.06 -25.47
N LEU A 400 2.67 0.95 -26.45
CA LEU A 400 3.95 1.16 -27.14
C LEU A 400 5.04 1.65 -26.18
N GLN A 401 4.68 2.55 -25.27
CA GLN A 401 5.58 3.06 -24.23
C GLN A 401 6.10 1.91 -23.33
N VAL A 402 5.18 1.08 -22.83
CA VAL A 402 5.50 -0.07 -21.97
C VAL A 402 6.34 -1.10 -22.72
N CYS A 403 6.01 -1.40 -23.98
CA CYS A 403 6.84 -2.24 -24.86
C CYS A 403 8.28 -1.71 -24.91
N GLY A 404 8.44 -0.43 -25.25
CA GLY A 404 9.75 0.19 -25.40
C GLY A 404 10.61 0.14 -24.13
N GLU A 405 10.02 0.43 -22.97
CA GLU A 405 10.72 0.33 -21.69
C GLU A 405 11.08 -1.13 -21.36
N HIS A 406 10.16 -2.08 -21.48
CA HIS A 406 10.41 -3.48 -21.17
C HIS A 406 11.34 -4.19 -22.15
N PHE A 407 11.56 -3.62 -23.34
CA PHE A 407 12.54 -4.12 -24.31
C PHE A 407 13.98 -3.67 -23.99
N LYS A 408 14.22 -2.91 -22.92
CA LYS A 408 15.57 -2.49 -22.52
C LYS A 408 16.38 -3.65 -21.92
N ASN A 409 17.67 -3.66 -22.25
CA ASN A 409 18.70 -4.44 -21.56
C ASN A 409 19.91 -3.56 -21.22
N THR A 410 19.66 -2.48 -20.48
CA THR A 410 20.69 -1.49 -20.11
C THR A 410 21.21 -1.73 -18.70
N VAL A 411 22.29 -1.04 -18.30
CA VAL A 411 22.83 -1.16 -16.94
C VAL A 411 21.80 -0.77 -15.87
N GLU A 412 21.01 0.28 -16.13
CA GLU A 412 20.01 0.82 -15.20
C GLU A 412 18.62 0.21 -15.33
N SER A 413 18.27 -0.31 -16.52
CA SER A 413 16.97 -0.95 -16.78
C SER A 413 17.19 -2.23 -17.60
N PRO A 414 17.63 -3.32 -16.94
CA PRO A 414 17.84 -4.60 -17.58
C PRO A 414 16.56 -5.43 -17.52
N LYS A 415 15.62 -5.24 -18.44
CA LYS A 415 14.26 -5.80 -18.37
C LYS A 415 13.99 -7.00 -19.28
N LEU A 416 14.63 -7.10 -20.43
CA LEU A 416 14.45 -8.24 -21.33
C LEU A 416 15.77 -8.60 -22.00
N SER A 417 16.00 -9.89 -22.25
CA SER A 417 17.18 -10.33 -22.98
C SER A 417 17.27 -9.72 -24.38
N SER A 418 18.49 -9.35 -24.80
CA SER A 418 18.73 -8.72 -26.11
C SER A 418 18.22 -9.60 -27.26
N SER A 419 18.41 -10.92 -27.19
CA SER A 419 17.93 -11.86 -28.21
C SER A 419 16.41 -11.87 -28.35
N THR A 420 15.67 -11.80 -27.23
CA THR A 420 14.20 -11.75 -27.26
C THR A 420 13.71 -10.39 -27.74
N CYS A 421 14.36 -9.31 -27.32
CA CYS A 421 14.07 -7.97 -27.79
C CYS A 421 14.27 -7.85 -29.31
N GLU A 422 15.39 -8.33 -29.85
CA GLU A 422 15.68 -8.36 -31.28
C GLU A 422 14.64 -9.16 -32.06
N LEU A 423 14.25 -10.33 -31.55
CA LEU A 423 13.18 -11.14 -32.14
C LEU A 423 11.86 -10.36 -32.22
N LEU A 424 11.42 -9.74 -31.13
CA LEU A 424 10.16 -8.98 -31.10
C LEU A 424 10.20 -7.75 -32.00
N LEU A 425 11.30 -6.99 -31.98
CA LEU A 425 11.47 -5.80 -32.82
C LEU A 425 11.55 -6.15 -34.32
N SER A 426 12.04 -7.35 -34.66
CA SER A 426 12.12 -7.82 -36.05
C SER A 426 10.76 -8.02 -36.71
N LEU A 427 9.69 -8.22 -35.91
CA LEU A 427 8.32 -8.41 -36.37
C LEU A 427 7.65 -7.10 -36.82
N LEU A 428 8.25 -5.96 -36.49
CA LEU A 428 7.66 -4.65 -36.68
C LEU A 428 8.24 -3.93 -37.90
N PRO A 429 7.41 -3.17 -38.64
CA PRO A 429 7.87 -2.19 -39.61
C PRO A 429 8.87 -1.21 -38.99
N ARG A 430 9.71 -0.63 -39.84
CA ARG A 430 10.76 0.31 -39.42
C ARG A 430 10.18 1.49 -38.65
N ASP A 431 9.03 2.00 -39.07
CA ASP A 431 8.41 3.18 -38.48
C ASP A 431 7.85 2.89 -37.09
N THR A 432 7.11 1.78 -36.91
CA THR A 432 6.63 1.33 -35.60
C THR A 432 7.78 1.04 -34.64
N ARG A 433 8.87 0.43 -35.13
CA ARG A 433 10.09 0.22 -34.34
C ARG A 433 10.67 1.56 -33.88
N GLN A 434 10.74 2.56 -34.77
CA GLN A 434 11.27 3.87 -34.46
C GLN A 434 10.38 4.59 -33.42
N ILE A 435 9.06 4.54 -33.57
CA ILE A 435 8.11 5.08 -32.58
C ILE A 435 8.30 4.46 -31.19
N ILE A 436 8.44 3.13 -31.10
CA ILE A 436 8.71 2.46 -29.81
C ILE A 436 10.03 2.93 -29.20
N ILE A 437 11.08 3.07 -30.01
CA ILE A 437 12.39 3.55 -29.57
C ILE A 437 12.32 5.01 -29.11
N ASP A 438 11.61 5.85 -29.83
CA ASP A 438 11.50 7.28 -29.57
C ASP A 438 10.64 7.55 -28.34
N LEU A 439 9.47 6.91 -28.22
CA LEU A 439 8.66 6.94 -27.01
C LEU A 439 9.50 6.51 -25.82
N ARG A 440 10.18 5.36 -25.89
CA ARG A 440 11.08 4.87 -24.85
C ARG A 440 12.14 5.89 -24.42
N ASN A 441 12.84 6.51 -25.37
CA ASN A 441 13.92 7.46 -25.07
C ASN A 441 13.38 8.79 -24.51
N SER A 442 12.16 9.16 -24.89
CA SER A 442 11.52 10.41 -24.47
C SER A 442 11.08 10.38 -23.01
N LEU A 443 10.82 9.18 -22.46
CA LEU A 443 10.44 8.97 -21.05
C LEU A 443 11.60 9.13 -20.06
N SER A 444 12.83 8.83 -20.48
CA SER A 444 14.02 9.09 -19.65
C SER A 444 14.33 10.58 -19.50
N HIS A 445 13.61 11.42 -20.24
CA HIS A 445 13.72 12.87 -20.21
C HIS A 445 12.34 13.48 -20.02
N SER A 446 12.26 14.79 -19.87
CA SER A 446 11.01 15.50 -19.62
C SER A 446 10.19 15.75 -20.91
N ASN A 447 10.76 15.43 -22.08
CA ASN A 447 10.17 15.62 -23.40
C ASN A 447 9.14 14.53 -23.82
N SER A 448 8.68 13.67 -22.91
CA SER A 448 7.72 12.58 -23.20
C SER A 448 6.43 13.08 -23.83
N LEU A 449 5.86 14.17 -23.29
CA LEU A 449 4.63 14.78 -23.79
C LEU A 449 4.79 15.37 -25.19
N GLY A 450 5.88 16.10 -25.43
CA GLY A 450 6.13 16.72 -26.74
C GLY A 450 6.20 15.69 -27.86
N ARG A 451 6.82 14.54 -27.60
CA ARG A 451 6.92 13.44 -28.57
C ARG A 451 5.61 12.71 -28.78
N ARG A 452 4.76 12.61 -27.76
CA ARG A 452 3.39 12.11 -27.94
C ARG A 452 2.59 13.04 -28.84
N LEU A 453 2.60 14.34 -28.57
CA LEU A 453 1.88 15.32 -29.37
C LEU A 453 2.33 15.29 -30.83
N GLU A 454 3.63 15.16 -31.08
CA GLU A 454 4.17 15.00 -32.43
C GLU A 454 3.66 13.73 -33.14
N ILE A 455 3.54 12.60 -32.43
CA ILE A 455 2.94 11.38 -33.00
C ILE A 455 1.47 11.60 -33.32
N GLU A 456 0.71 12.23 -32.42
CA GLU A 456 -0.72 12.51 -32.62
C GLU A 456 -0.98 13.52 -33.74
N GLU A 457 -0.12 14.55 -33.88
CA GLU A 457 -0.23 15.58 -34.93
C GLU A 457 0.13 15.04 -36.32
N ASN A 458 1.05 14.09 -36.39
CA ASN A 458 1.48 13.46 -37.65
C ASN A 458 0.68 12.18 -37.98
N ALA A 459 -0.28 11.77 -37.15
CA ALA A 459 -1.09 10.59 -37.36
C ALA A 459 -2.11 10.83 -38.49
N ASP A 460 -2.05 10.00 -39.54
CA ASP A 460 -3.13 9.92 -40.52
C ASP A 460 -4.32 9.11 -39.98
N LEU A 461 -5.40 9.01 -40.78
CA LEU A 461 -6.65 8.35 -40.36
C LEU A 461 -6.46 6.88 -39.97
N ASP A 462 -5.49 6.18 -40.56
CA ASP A 462 -5.26 4.74 -40.35
C ASP A 462 -4.09 4.46 -39.41
N PHE A 463 -3.36 5.48 -38.96
CA PHE A 463 -2.13 5.36 -38.18
C PHE A 463 -2.32 4.46 -36.95
N PHE A 464 -3.32 4.77 -36.10
CA PHE A 464 -3.54 4.02 -34.87
C PHE A 464 -4.03 2.60 -35.13
N GLU A 465 -4.76 2.36 -36.22
CA GLU A 465 -5.18 1.01 -36.62
C GLU A 465 -3.99 0.17 -37.09
N ASN A 466 -3.08 0.78 -37.86
CA ASN A 466 -1.83 0.13 -38.29
C ASN A 466 -0.94 -0.21 -37.10
N ILE A 467 -0.77 0.71 -36.15
CA ILE A 467 -0.02 0.48 -34.92
C ILE A 467 -0.66 -0.61 -34.07
N LYS A 468 -1.99 -0.61 -33.94
CA LYS A 468 -2.73 -1.66 -33.22
C LYS A 468 -2.50 -3.04 -33.84
N ASN A 469 -2.51 -3.14 -35.16
CA ASN A 469 -2.17 -4.37 -35.88
C ASN A 469 -0.74 -4.84 -35.61
N ASP A 470 0.23 -3.93 -35.59
CA ASP A 470 1.62 -4.24 -35.27
C ASP A 470 1.80 -4.69 -33.81
N VAL A 471 1.12 -4.04 -32.86
CA VAL A 471 1.07 -4.47 -31.46
C VAL A 471 0.42 -5.86 -31.34
N GLY A 472 -0.56 -6.19 -32.19
CA GLY A 472 -1.13 -7.53 -32.29
C GLY A 472 -0.11 -8.61 -32.63
N LYS A 473 0.82 -8.33 -33.55
CA LYS A 473 1.92 -9.24 -33.90
C LYS A 473 2.84 -9.48 -32.69
N ILE A 474 3.17 -8.41 -31.95
CA ILE A 474 3.96 -8.52 -30.71
C ILE A 474 3.22 -9.41 -29.70
N ASN A 475 1.93 -9.14 -29.47
CA ASN A 475 1.13 -9.88 -28.48
C ASN A 475 1.07 -11.39 -28.81
N ALA A 476 0.90 -11.74 -30.08
CA ALA A 476 0.89 -13.12 -30.53
C ALA A 476 2.25 -13.80 -30.29
N ALA A 477 3.35 -13.16 -30.71
CA ALA A 477 4.70 -13.68 -30.51
C ALA A 477 5.06 -13.83 -29.03
N ILE A 478 4.72 -12.84 -28.20
CA ILE A 478 4.92 -12.90 -26.75
C ILE A 478 4.16 -14.06 -26.13
N THR A 479 2.90 -14.28 -26.56
CA THR A 479 2.09 -15.40 -26.06
C THR A 479 2.75 -16.74 -26.35
N GLU A 480 3.29 -16.92 -27.56
CA GLU A 480 4.02 -18.13 -27.95
C GLU A 480 5.33 -18.30 -27.14
N ILE A 481 6.12 -17.23 -27.03
CA ILE A 481 7.39 -17.23 -26.29
C ILE A 481 7.16 -17.57 -24.81
N LEU A 482 6.16 -16.93 -24.17
CA LEU A 482 5.78 -17.19 -22.79
C LEU A 482 5.39 -18.65 -22.62
N LEU A 483 4.48 -19.16 -23.45
CA LEU A 483 4.02 -20.56 -23.35
C LEU A 483 5.20 -21.53 -23.40
N LYS A 484 6.10 -21.38 -24.38
CA LYS A 484 7.29 -22.23 -24.52
C LYS A 484 8.20 -22.16 -23.30
N ARG A 485 8.46 -20.95 -22.78
CA ARG A 485 9.30 -20.74 -21.60
C ARG A 485 8.67 -21.34 -20.34
N LYS A 486 7.39 -21.06 -20.06
CA LYS A 486 6.67 -21.62 -18.91
C LYS A 486 6.71 -23.15 -18.93
N ILE A 487 6.43 -23.78 -20.08
CA ILE A 487 6.51 -25.24 -20.24
C ILE A 487 7.94 -25.74 -19.97
N SER A 488 8.96 -25.04 -20.48
CA SER A 488 10.37 -25.40 -20.26
C SER A 488 10.73 -25.39 -18.78
N GLU A 489 10.35 -24.33 -18.06
CA GLU A 489 10.62 -24.20 -16.62
C GLU A 489 9.87 -25.25 -15.80
N ILE A 490 8.59 -25.51 -16.11
CA ILE A 490 7.84 -26.57 -15.46
C ILE A 490 8.50 -27.94 -15.69
N LYS A 491 8.97 -28.23 -16.91
CA LYS A 491 9.70 -29.46 -17.19
C LYS A 491 10.99 -29.57 -16.38
N LEU A 492 11.75 -28.48 -16.28
CA LEU A 492 12.98 -28.42 -15.49
C LEU A 492 12.68 -28.68 -14.00
N PHE A 493 11.63 -28.05 -13.47
CA PHE A 493 11.20 -28.20 -12.10
C PHE A 493 10.72 -29.62 -11.79
N LEU A 494 9.88 -30.21 -12.65
CA LEU A 494 9.44 -31.59 -12.50
C LEU A 494 10.62 -32.57 -12.58
N LYS A 495 11.58 -32.32 -13.49
CA LYS A 495 12.80 -33.11 -13.57
C LYS A 495 13.61 -33.01 -12.28
N LYS A 496 13.74 -31.82 -11.70
CA LYS A 496 14.41 -31.63 -10.40
C LYS A 496 13.76 -32.45 -9.29
N ILE A 497 12.43 -32.53 -9.27
CA ILE A 497 11.69 -33.37 -8.30
C ILE A 497 11.97 -34.86 -8.52
N VAL A 498 11.91 -35.31 -9.78
CA VAL A 498 12.15 -36.72 -10.15
C VAL A 498 13.59 -37.15 -9.85
N ASP A 499 14.55 -36.26 -10.10
CA ASP A 499 15.98 -36.51 -9.92
C ASP A 499 16.44 -36.31 -8.46
N SER A 500 15.60 -35.74 -7.58
CA SER A 500 15.96 -35.53 -6.17
C SER A 500 15.86 -36.82 -5.37
N GLU A 501 16.94 -37.16 -4.68
CA GLU A 501 16.99 -38.27 -3.72
C GLU A 501 16.64 -37.82 -2.29
N ASN A 502 16.45 -36.50 -2.08
CA ASN A 502 16.20 -35.92 -0.77
C ASN A 502 14.69 -35.78 -0.52
N SER A 503 14.16 -36.60 0.40
CA SER A 503 12.75 -36.61 0.81
C SER A 503 12.22 -35.24 1.25
N ASP A 504 13.05 -34.42 1.90
CA ASP A 504 12.62 -33.11 2.39
C ASP A 504 12.59 -32.08 1.25
N GLU A 505 13.53 -32.14 0.31
CA GLU A 505 13.48 -31.34 -0.93
C GLU A 505 12.27 -31.71 -1.79
N ILE A 506 11.94 -33.00 -1.89
CA ILE A 506 10.73 -33.46 -2.60
C ILE A 506 9.48 -32.88 -1.93
N LYS A 507 9.37 -32.94 -0.58
CA LYS A 507 8.22 -32.39 0.15
C LYS A 507 8.07 -30.88 -0.04
N GLU A 508 9.17 -30.12 0.04
CA GLU A 508 9.16 -28.67 -0.19
C GLU A 508 8.67 -28.33 -1.60
N ASN A 509 9.22 -29.01 -2.62
CA ASN A 509 8.80 -28.79 -4.01
C ASN A 509 7.35 -29.25 -4.28
N MET A 510 6.89 -30.31 -3.60
CA MET A 510 5.50 -30.78 -3.70
C MET A 510 4.53 -29.82 -2.99
N ALA A 511 4.94 -29.17 -1.90
CA ALA A 511 4.14 -28.12 -1.25
C ALA A 511 3.92 -26.93 -2.22
N ILE A 512 4.97 -26.50 -2.95
CA ILE A 512 4.84 -25.47 -4.00
C ILE A 512 3.79 -25.88 -5.04
N LEU A 513 3.78 -27.15 -5.49
CA LEU A 513 2.79 -27.64 -6.45
C LEU A 513 1.37 -27.72 -5.86
N CYS A 514 1.23 -28.03 -4.58
CA CYS A 514 -0.06 -28.17 -3.89
C CYS A 514 -0.70 -26.81 -3.54
N ASP A 515 0.10 -25.82 -3.14
CA ASP A 515 -0.38 -24.46 -2.85
C ASP A 515 -0.87 -23.77 -4.13
N LEU A 516 -0.31 -24.16 -5.27
CA LEU A 516 -0.77 -23.69 -6.56
C LEU A 516 -1.96 -24.54 -6.99
N LYS A 517 -3.16 -23.95 -6.97
CA LYS A 517 -4.31 -24.48 -7.71
C LYS A 517 -3.95 -24.54 -9.20
N LEU A 518 -3.31 -25.62 -9.67
CA LEU A 518 -3.00 -25.89 -11.08
C LEU A 518 -4.24 -25.75 -11.96
N GLN A 519 -5.43 -26.02 -11.41
CA GLN A 519 -6.72 -25.76 -12.05
C GLN A 519 -6.95 -24.28 -12.35
N SER A 520 -6.53 -23.34 -11.49
CA SER A 520 -6.71 -21.89 -11.70
C SER A 520 -5.80 -21.34 -12.81
N ILE A 521 -4.57 -21.83 -12.93
CA ILE A 521 -3.62 -21.47 -14.01
C ILE A 521 -4.16 -21.89 -15.40
N LEU A 522 -4.97 -22.95 -15.43
CA LEU A 522 -5.62 -23.45 -16.65
C LEU A 522 -7.03 -22.86 -16.90
N SER A 523 -7.66 -22.21 -15.91
CA SER A 523 -9.06 -21.74 -15.99
C SER A 523 -9.25 -20.23 -15.88
N LYS A 524 -8.24 -19.45 -15.49
CA LYS A 524 -8.31 -17.99 -15.27
C LYS A 524 -8.45 -17.12 -16.53
N GLU A 525 -8.64 -17.69 -17.72
CA GLU A 525 -9.13 -16.89 -18.86
C GLU A 525 -10.59 -16.43 -18.70
N SER A 526 -11.28 -16.79 -17.60
CA SER A 526 -12.74 -16.56 -17.42
C SER A 526 -13.17 -15.72 -16.21
N SER A 527 -12.27 -15.13 -15.40
CA SER A 527 -12.68 -14.47 -14.15
C SER A 527 -13.12 -13.00 -14.33
N LEU A 528 -14.30 -12.81 -14.94
CA LEU A 528 -15.21 -11.67 -14.75
C LEU A 528 -16.32 -12.01 -13.72
N SER A 529 -16.04 -12.96 -12.83
CA SER A 529 -17.03 -13.93 -12.33
C SER A 529 -17.40 -13.71 -10.85
N LEU A 530 -18.18 -12.67 -10.53
CA LEU A 530 -18.87 -12.64 -9.23
C LEU A 530 -20.20 -11.88 -9.32
N SER A 531 -20.28 -10.79 -10.08
CA SER A 531 -21.58 -10.19 -10.46
C SER A 531 -22.34 -11.08 -11.43
N ASN A 532 -21.61 -11.65 -12.40
CA ASN A 532 -22.18 -12.58 -13.38
C ASN A 532 -22.66 -13.88 -12.72
N GLU A 533 -22.05 -14.33 -11.61
CA GLU A 533 -22.47 -15.57 -10.94
C GLU A 533 -23.82 -15.41 -10.24
N ILE A 534 -24.11 -14.27 -9.61
CA ILE A 534 -25.43 -14.01 -8.99
C ILE A 534 -26.50 -13.87 -10.08
N GLU A 535 -26.19 -13.18 -11.18
CA GLU A 535 -27.10 -13.03 -12.33
C GLU A 535 -27.31 -14.36 -13.09
N GLU A 536 -26.28 -15.19 -13.23
CA GLU A 536 -26.38 -16.53 -13.83
C GLU A 536 -27.12 -17.50 -12.91
N ILE A 537 -26.90 -17.46 -11.60
CA ILE A 537 -27.68 -18.25 -10.63
C ILE A 537 -29.15 -17.81 -10.65
N GLU A 538 -29.43 -16.50 -10.70
CA GLU A 538 -30.80 -15.99 -10.84
C GLU A 538 -31.44 -16.44 -12.15
N LYS A 539 -30.69 -16.38 -13.26
CA LYS A 539 -31.14 -16.85 -14.58
C LYS A 539 -31.42 -18.35 -14.58
N LEU A 540 -30.51 -19.18 -14.05
CA LEU A 540 -30.66 -20.63 -13.95
C LEU A 540 -31.84 -21.02 -13.05
N VAL A 541 -32.02 -20.35 -11.92
CA VAL A 541 -33.17 -20.58 -11.01
C VAL A 541 -34.49 -20.18 -11.68
N THR A 542 -34.48 -19.11 -12.49
CA THR A 542 -35.65 -18.67 -13.27
C THR A 542 -35.98 -19.64 -14.41
N GLU A 543 -34.97 -20.17 -15.10
CA GLU A 543 -35.13 -21.18 -16.15
C GLU A 543 -35.68 -22.49 -15.57
N ILE A 544 -35.13 -22.99 -14.46
CA ILE A 544 -35.65 -24.15 -13.73
C ILE A 544 -37.11 -23.93 -13.32
N ASN A 545 -37.44 -22.74 -12.80
CA ASN A 545 -38.81 -22.38 -12.44
C ASN A 545 -39.75 -22.37 -13.66
N ASN A 546 -39.29 -21.99 -14.84
CA ASN A 546 -40.10 -21.95 -16.05
C ASN A 546 -40.28 -23.33 -16.71
N GLU A 547 -39.31 -24.24 -16.57
CA GLU A 547 -39.43 -25.61 -17.11
C GLU A 547 -40.29 -26.54 -16.23
N MET A 548 -40.45 -26.20 -14.95
CA MET A 548 -41.32 -26.92 -14.02
C MET A 548 -42.79 -26.50 -14.22
N ASN A 549 -43.50 -27.16 -15.14
CA ASN A 549 -44.89 -26.87 -15.49
C ASN A 549 -45.91 -27.26 -14.40
N ASP A 550 -45.62 -28.25 -13.55
CA ASP A 550 -46.51 -28.72 -12.46
C ASP A 550 -45.74 -28.78 -11.13
N LYS A 551 -45.63 -27.64 -10.44
CA LYS A 551 -44.91 -27.55 -9.17
C LYS A 551 -45.78 -28.07 -8.03
N THR A 552 -45.22 -28.94 -7.20
CA THR A 552 -45.82 -29.25 -5.90
C THR A 552 -45.72 -28.04 -4.98
N TYR A 553 -46.62 -27.98 -3.99
CA TYR A 553 -46.63 -26.90 -2.99
C TYR A 553 -45.27 -26.75 -2.27
N TYR A 554 -44.56 -27.86 -2.05
CA TYR A 554 -43.25 -27.86 -1.40
C TYR A 554 -42.15 -27.28 -2.29
N GLU A 555 -42.16 -27.58 -3.59
CA GLU A 555 -41.20 -27.04 -4.57
C GLU A 555 -41.40 -25.54 -4.80
N ALA A 556 -42.65 -25.07 -4.85
CA ALA A 556 -42.96 -23.65 -4.92
C ALA A 556 -42.41 -22.89 -3.70
N GLN A 557 -42.59 -23.43 -2.49
CA GLN A 557 -42.03 -22.83 -1.26
C GLN A 557 -40.49 -22.80 -1.24
N LEU A 558 -39.84 -23.82 -1.80
CA LEU A 558 -38.39 -23.89 -1.88
C LEU A 558 -37.82 -22.85 -2.84
N LEU A 559 -38.43 -22.69 -4.01
CA LEU A 559 -38.07 -21.66 -4.98
C LEU A 559 -38.26 -20.25 -4.42
N ASP A 560 -39.38 -19.99 -3.73
CA ASP A 560 -39.63 -18.71 -3.07
C ASP A 560 -38.56 -18.38 -2.02
N LYS A 561 -38.10 -19.38 -1.25
CA LYS A 561 -37.00 -19.21 -0.30
C LYS A 561 -35.68 -18.92 -1.00
N ILE A 562 -35.39 -19.59 -2.11
CA ILE A 562 -34.17 -19.35 -2.90
C ILE A 562 -34.19 -17.92 -3.47
N PHE A 563 -35.30 -17.48 -4.08
CA PHE A 563 -35.47 -16.11 -4.55
C PHE A 563 -35.38 -15.07 -3.43
N HIS A 564 -35.89 -15.39 -2.24
CA HIS A 564 -35.77 -14.54 -1.07
C HIS A 564 -34.31 -14.39 -0.62
N ILE A 565 -33.55 -15.48 -0.57
CA ILE A 565 -32.12 -15.46 -0.20
C ILE A 565 -31.32 -14.64 -1.21
N ILE A 566 -31.52 -14.86 -2.52
CA ILE A 566 -30.88 -14.08 -3.59
C ILE A 566 -31.15 -12.58 -3.41
N ASN A 567 -32.41 -12.21 -3.16
CA ASN A 567 -32.81 -10.82 -2.94
C ASN A 567 -32.26 -10.22 -1.63
N VAL A 568 -32.15 -11.00 -0.56
CA VAL A 568 -31.57 -10.55 0.71
C VAL A 568 -30.08 -10.25 0.54
N GLU A 569 -29.34 -11.12 -0.16
CA GLU A 569 -27.92 -10.90 -0.43
C GLU A 569 -27.70 -9.72 -1.39
N LYS A 570 -28.56 -9.55 -2.41
CA LYS A 570 -28.56 -8.37 -3.29
C LYS A 570 -28.78 -7.06 -2.50
N LYS A 571 -29.74 -7.05 -1.58
CA LYS A 571 -30.01 -5.89 -0.71
C LYS A 571 -28.90 -5.63 0.32
N LYS A 572 -28.19 -6.66 0.79
CA LYS A 572 -26.98 -6.48 1.60
C LYS A 572 -25.88 -5.81 0.78
N PHE A 573 -25.70 -6.23 -0.47
CA PHE A 573 -24.74 -5.64 -1.41
C PHE A 573 -25.09 -4.16 -1.72
N GLU A 574 -26.36 -3.86 -1.99
CA GLU A 574 -26.85 -2.49 -2.24
C GLU A 574 -26.74 -1.58 -1.00
N LYS A 575 -26.91 -2.13 0.21
CA LYS A 575 -26.73 -1.40 1.49
C LYS A 575 -25.26 -1.09 1.80
N VAL A 576 -24.32 -1.94 1.40
CA VAL A 576 -22.88 -1.64 1.47
C VAL A 576 -22.52 -0.48 0.53
N GLN A 577 -23.33 -0.24 -0.51
CA GLN A 577 -23.09 0.80 -1.50
C GLN A 577 -23.67 2.18 -1.13
N THR A 578 -24.41 2.31 -0.02
CA THR A 578 -25.10 3.58 0.34
C THR A 578 -25.01 3.92 1.83
N SER A 579 -23.83 4.39 2.28
CA SER A 579 -23.71 5.29 3.43
C SER A 579 -22.85 6.52 3.08
N TYR A 580 -23.47 7.70 3.21
CA TYR A 580 -23.09 9.00 2.65
C TYR A 580 -22.13 9.72 3.62
N MET A 581 -20.81 9.73 3.39
CA MET A 581 -20.04 10.73 2.63
C MET A 581 -18.75 10.12 2.04
N SER A 582 -18.69 8.78 1.97
CA SER A 582 -17.59 7.98 1.41
C SER A 582 -17.92 7.38 0.02
N GLY A 583 -19.21 7.32 -0.34
CA GLY A 583 -19.70 6.62 -1.53
C GLY A 583 -19.17 7.12 -2.88
N MET A 584 -18.87 8.42 -3.05
CA MET A 584 -18.36 8.93 -4.32
C MET A 584 -16.88 8.57 -4.55
N LEU A 585 -16.10 8.45 -3.47
CA LEU A 585 -14.71 7.99 -3.51
C LEU A 585 -14.68 6.48 -3.79
N VAL A 586 -15.47 5.68 -3.08
CA VAL A 586 -15.50 4.22 -3.22
C VAL A 586 -16.07 3.78 -4.57
N GLN A 587 -17.13 4.42 -5.07
CA GLN A 587 -17.70 4.08 -6.38
C GLN A 587 -16.72 4.42 -7.52
N ASN A 588 -16.18 5.63 -7.55
CA ASN A 588 -15.19 6.03 -8.56
C ASN A 588 -13.92 5.16 -8.47
N PHE A 589 -13.49 4.81 -7.26
CA PHE A 589 -12.34 3.93 -7.06
C PHE A 589 -12.62 2.49 -7.51
N THR A 590 -13.84 2.00 -7.30
CA THR A 590 -14.28 0.66 -7.73
C THR A 590 -14.37 0.59 -9.25
N THR A 591 -14.98 1.60 -9.88
CA THR A 591 -15.01 1.75 -11.35
C THR A 591 -13.59 1.81 -11.91
N TYR A 592 -12.74 2.67 -11.33
CA TYR A 592 -11.33 2.76 -11.71
C TYR A 592 -10.60 1.42 -11.56
N LYS A 593 -10.78 0.70 -10.44
CA LYS A 593 -10.12 -0.58 -10.16
C LYS A 593 -10.51 -1.68 -11.16
N ASN A 594 -11.76 -1.67 -11.60
CA ASN A 594 -12.32 -2.68 -12.49
C ASN A 594 -12.07 -2.35 -13.97
N ASP A 595 -11.95 -1.08 -14.33
CA ASP A 595 -11.66 -0.64 -15.70
C ASP A 595 -10.15 -0.49 -15.94
N LYS A 596 -9.58 -1.49 -16.61
CA LYS A 596 -8.14 -1.51 -16.95
C LYS A 596 -7.77 -0.49 -18.03
N SER A 597 -8.69 -0.14 -18.93
CA SER A 597 -8.44 0.89 -19.94
C SER A 597 -8.40 2.26 -19.28
N LEU A 598 -9.33 2.53 -18.35
CA LEU A 598 -9.32 3.75 -17.55
C LEU A 598 -8.05 3.90 -16.72
N GLN A 599 -7.56 2.82 -16.09
CA GLN A 599 -6.26 2.82 -15.40
C GLN A 599 -5.13 3.29 -16.31
N VAL A 600 -5.04 2.72 -17.51
CA VAL A 600 -4.02 3.06 -18.50
C VAL A 600 -4.10 4.53 -18.94
N VAL A 601 -5.32 5.04 -19.17
CA VAL A 601 -5.53 6.44 -19.55
C VAL A 601 -5.08 7.37 -18.42
N VAL A 602 -5.46 7.07 -17.17
CA VAL A 602 -5.05 7.87 -15.99
C VAL A 602 -3.53 7.83 -15.81
N GLU A 603 -2.88 6.67 -15.98
CA GLU A 603 -1.41 6.56 -15.95
C GLU A 603 -0.75 7.48 -16.97
N MET A 604 -1.26 7.53 -18.21
CA MET A 604 -0.71 8.40 -19.25
C MET A 604 -0.89 9.87 -18.93
N LEU A 605 -2.10 10.29 -18.58
CA LEU A 605 -2.38 11.69 -18.26
C LEU A 605 -1.56 12.16 -17.06
N LEU A 606 -1.44 11.31 -16.03
CA LEU A 606 -0.65 11.61 -14.86
C LEU A 606 0.83 11.73 -15.22
N LEU A 607 1.36 10.84 -16.06
CA LEU A 607 2.73 10.93 -16.54
C LEU A 607 2.99 12.26 -17.26
N ASP A 608 2.09 12.69 -18.14
CA ASP A 608 2.24 13.98 -18.84
C ASP A 608 2.28 15.15 -17.87
N ILE A 609 1.34 15.19 -16.91
CA ILE A 609 1.28 16.25 -15.92
C ILE A 609 2.58 16.27 -15.10
N MET A 610 3.06 15.11 -14.67
CA MET A 610 4.30 15.00 -13.92
C MET A 610 5.52 15.43 -14.75
N SER A 611 5.57 15.11 -16.05
CA SER A 611 6.62 15.58 -16.96
C SER A 611 6.61 17.10 -17.12
N ILE A 612 5.43 17.73 -17.27
CA ILE A 612 5.30 19.20 -17.30
C ILE A 612 5.81 19.83 -15.99
N LEU A 613 5.49 19.21 -14.85
CA LEU A 613 5.88 19.69 -13.53
C LEU A 613 7.39 19.55 -13.27
N GLU A 614 8.02 18.53 -13.86
CA GLU A 614 9.46 18.36 -13.82
C GLU A 614 10.19 19.50 -14.54
N ASP A 615 9.74 19.83 -15.75
CA ASP A 615 10.31 20.89 -16.60
C ASP A 615 10.09 22.30 -16.06
N SER A 616 8.87 22.57 -15.59
CA SER A 616 8.43 23.95 -15.39
C SER A 616 9.15 24.68 -14.26
N ASN A 617 9.71 23.99 -13.24
CA ASN A 617 10.38 24.63 -12.09
C ASN A 617 11.22 23.69 -11.19
N LYS A 618 11.62 22.48 -11.63
CA LYS A 618 12.14 21.43 -10.71
C LYS A 618 11.18 21.17 -9.53
N ASN A 619 9.86 21.22 -9.79
CA ASN A 619 8.84 21.06 -8.76
C ASN A 619 8.74 19.61 -8.24
N LEU A 620 9.31 18.66 -8.98
CA LEU A 620 9.51 17.27 -8.55
C LEU A 620 10.88 17.10 -7.88
N THR A 621 10.87 16.96 -6.56
CA THR A 621 12.04 16.62 -5.74
C THR A 621 12.43 15.14 -5.89
N ASP A 622 13.71 14.84 -5.68
CA ASP A 622 14.24 13.47 -5.76
C ASP A 622 14.19 12.81 -4.38
N ASN A 623 13.12 12.06 -4.13
CA ASN A 623 12.81 11.51 -2.81
C ASN A 623 13.47 10.15 -2.68
N LEU A 624 14.80 10.13 -2.73
CA LEU A 624 15.54 8.87 -2.77
C LEU A 624 15.25 7.97 -1.55
N LEU A 625 14.96 8.58 -0.41
CA LEU A 625 14.72 7.92 0.87
C LEU A 625 13.23 7.72 1.18
N PHE A 626 12.33 7.92 0.22
CA PHE A 626 10.89 7.75 0.46
C PHE A 626 10.53 6.35 0.98
N LEU A 627 11.30 5.31 0.62
CA LEU A 627 11.12 3.93 1.12
C LEU A 627 11.53 3.74 2.59
N ASP A 628 12.18 4.73 3.19
CA ASP A 628 12.51 4.74 4.62
C ASP A 628 11.34 5.22 5.49
N GLU A 629 10.34 5.86 4.87
CA GLU A 629 9.10 6.17 5.56
C GLU A 629 8.45 4.86 6.00
N ASN A 630 7.81 4.86 7.16
CA ASN A 630 7.14 3.67 7.68
C ASN A 630 6.22 3.12 6.58
N SER A 631 5.30 3.96 6.05
CA SER A 631 4.41 3.59 4.95
C SER A 631 4.71 4.37 3.67
N PRO A 632 5.63 3.92 2.80
CA PRO A 632 6.12 4.73 1.69
C PRO A 632 5.03 4.94 0.63
N MET A 633 4.76 6.20 0.27
CA MET A 633 3.75 6.56 -0.74
C MET A 633 4.38 6.91 -2.09
N LEU A 634 3.78 6.45 -3.20
CA LEU A 634 4.19 6.85 -4.56
C LEU A 634 3.72 8.28 -4.84
N VAL A 635 4.62 9.24 -4.64
CA VAL A 635 4.41 10.67 -4.93
C VAL A 635 5.63 11.28 -5.63
N GLY A 636 5.52 12.51 -6.11
CA GLY A 636 6.65 13.28 -6.64
C GLY A 636 7.42 12.57 -7.77
N ARG A 637 8.75 12.66 -7.75
CA ARG A 637 9.60 12.05 -8.79
C ARG A 637 9.53 10.52 -8.81
N ASN A 638 9.26 9.87 -7.68
CA ASN A 638 9.13 8.41 -7.66
C ASN A 638 7.86 7.94 -8.36
N LEU A 639 6.74 8.66 -8.21
CA LEU A 639 5.53 8.42 -9.00
C LEU A 639 5.81 8.59 -10.49
N ARG A 640 6.43 9.71 -10.89
CA ARG A 640 6.82 9.96 -12.29
C ARG A 640 7.70 8.83 -12.84
N ASN A 641 8.73 8.44 -12.10
CA ASN A 641 9.65 7.38 -12.49
C ASN A 641 8.96 6.02 -12.56
N HIS A 642 8.05 5.74 -11.63
CA HIS A 642 7.23 4.53 -11.66
C HIS A 642 6.33 4.48 -12.89
N LEU A 643 5.65 5.58 -13.24
CA LEU A 643 4.83 5.66 -14.45
C LEU A 643 5.65 5.54 -15.74
N ALA A 644 6.83 6.18 -15.78
CA ALA A 644 7.70 6.22 -16.94
C ALA A 644 8.43 4.88 -17.17
N HIS A 645 8.96 4.30 -16.09
CA HIS A 645 9.88 3.17 -16.16
C HIS A 645 9.31 1.88 -15.59
N GLY A 646 8.22 1.89 -14.83
CA GLY A 646 7.82 0.76 -13.99
C GLY A 646 8.81 0.55 -12.83
N ASN A 647 8.33 0.08 -11.67
CA ASN A 647 9.21 -0.25 -10.57
C ASN A 647 8.64 -1.44 -9.79
N ALA A 648 9.19 -2.62 -10.06
CA ALA A 648 8.75 -3.87 -9.42
C ALA A 648 8.81 -3.81 -7.89
N LEU A 649 9.72 -3.02 -7.32
CA LEU A 649 9.80 -2.81 -5.88
C LEU A 649 8.57 -2.05 -5.36
N CYS A 650 8.13 -1.02 -6.09
CA CYS A 650 6.92 -0.27 -5.74
C CYS A 650 5.66 -1.12 -5.93
N ASP A 651 5.63 -1.94 -7.00
CA ASP A 651 4.53 -2.86 -7.28
C ASP A 651 4.29 -3.89 -6.16
N ILE A 652 5.33 -4.18 -5.37
CA ILE A 652 5.34 -5.30 -4.41
C ILE A 652 5.38 -4.79 -2.97
N LEU A 653 6.04 -3.66 -2.70
CA LEU A 653 6.10 -3.08 -1.37
C LEU A 653 4.93 -2.15 -1.06
N GLN A 654 4.36 -1.50 -2.07
CA GLN A 654 3.08 -0.80 -1.90
C GLN A 654 1.99 -1.76 -2.32
N ASN A 655 1.11 -2.14 -1.40
CA ASN A 655 0.12 -3.19 -1.64
C ASN A 655 -0.69 -2.97 -2.94
N LYS A 656 -0.89 -1.72 -3.38
CA LYS A 656 -1.62 -1.36 -4.61
C LYS A 656 -1.15 0.00 -5.20
N PRO A 657 -0.16 0.03 -6.11
CA PRO A 657 0.28 1.26 -6.78
C PRO A 657 -0.84 1.99 -7.53
N SER A 658 -1.83 1.25 -8.04
CA SER A 658 -2.99 1.83 -8.71
C SER A 658 -3.83 2.73 -7.81
N VAL A 659 -3.90 2.43 -6.50
CA VAL A 659 -4.55 3.30 -5.51
C VAL A 659 -3.78 4.62 -5.42
N SER A 660 -2.47 4.54 -5.21
CA SER A 660 -1.59 5.71 -5.14
C SER A 660 -1.70 6.58 -6.40
N ILE A 661 -1.72 5.98 -7.60
CA ILE A 661 -1.88 6.69 -8.89
C ILE A 661 -3.20 7.47 -8.92
N ALA A 662 -4.33 6.83 -8.60
CA ALA A 662 -5.64 7.48 -8.62
C ALA A 662 -5.74 8.61 -7.59
N LEU A 663 -5.18 8.41 -6.39
CA LEU A 663 -5.19 9.41 -5.32
C LEU A 663 -4.32 10.64 -5.69
N ASN A 664 -3.16 10.42 -6.30
CA ASN A 664 -2.35 11.51 -6.84
C ASN A 664 -3.09 12.27 -7.94
N ALA A 665 -3.72 11.57 -8.88
CA ALA A 665 -4.51 12.21 -9.95
C ALA A 665 -5.64 13.08 -9.36
N LYS A 666 -6.40 12.55 -8.39
CA LYS A 666 -7.44 13.29 -7.68
C LYS A 666 -6.88 14.55 -7.00
N LYS A 667 -5.74 14.43 -6.32
CA LYS A 667 -5.11 15.55 -5.63
C LYS A 667 -4.65 16.64 -6.60
N ILE A 668 -4.10 16.23 -7.75
CA ILE A 668 -3.69 17.14 -8.82
C ILE A 668 -4.87 17.88 -9.43
N ILE A 669 -6.03 17.24 -9.56
CA ILE A 669 -7.24 17.90 -10.07
C ILE A 669 -7.77 18.91 -9.04
N ALA A 670 -7.78 18.55 -7.76
CA ALA A 670 -8.28 19.41 -6.68
C ALA A 670 -7.42 20.65 -6.46
N GLU A 671 -6.11 20.54 -6.70
CA GLU A 671 -5.15 21.61 -6.51
C GLU A 671 -4.84 22.22 -7.88
N ASN A 672 -5.05 23.53 -8.07
CA ASN A 672 -4.69 24.19 -9.32
C ASN A 672 -3.15 24.38 -9.41
N ILE A 673 -2.41 23.26 -9.48
CA ILE A 673 -0.96 23.16 -9.24
C ILE A 673 -0.17 23.97 -10.27
N ALA A 674 -0.63 24.00 -11.53
CA ALA A 674 0.01 24.76 -12.60
C ALA A 674 0.08 26.27 -12.29
N GLN A 675 -0.84 26.79 -11.48
CA GLN A 675 -0.87 28.20 -11.09
C GLN A 675 -0.19 28.48 -9.74
N GLN A 676 -0.05 27.48 -8.86
CA GLN A 676 0.32 27.69 -7.44
C GLN A 676 1.82 27.61 -7.10
N LYS A 677 2.73 27.33 -8.03
CA LYS A 677 4.21 27.22 -7.79
C LYS A 677 4.59 26.41 -6.52
N LYS A 678 3.81 25.38 -6.15
CA LYS A 678 4.11 24.49 -5.02
C LYS A 678 5.02 23.33 -5.45
N LYS A 679 5.91 22.86 -4.57
CA LYS A 679 6.72 21.64 -4.77
C LYS A 679 5.96 20.40 -4.33
N LEU A 680 6.15 19.28 -5.04
CA LEU A 680 5.37 18.04 -4.90
C LEU A 680 6.06 16.95 -4.05
N VAL A 681 7.03 17.39 -3.24
CA VAL A 681 7.61 16.76 -2.01
C VAL A 681 8.73 15.77 -2.17
N ASN A 682 9.60 15.80 -1.13
CA ASN A 682 10.91 15.18 -0.77
C ASN A 682 10.87 13.72 -0.30
#